data_AF-A0A2A2QM06-F1
#
_entry.id   AF-A0A2A2QM06-F1
#
_cell.length_a   1.000
_cell.length_b   1.000
_cell.length_c   1.000
_cell.angle_alpha   90.00
_cell.angle_beta   90.00
_cell.angle_gamma   90.00
#
_symmetry.space_group_name_H-M   'P 1'
#
loop_
_entity.id
_entity.type
_entity.pdbx_description
1 polymer ?
#
loop_
_entity_poly.entity_id
_entity_poly.type
_entity_poly.pdbx_seq_one_letter_code
_entity_poly.pdbx_strand_id
1 'polypeptide(L)'
;MKTPLSRSLLAQVGLAAFALLAPAMAAASKTAMVGVGSPAPGGGSGFTPNTFGHVARDAMAPDFTVTGTDGKPVKLSSFRGKPLLLQFCTGDGPQAWVGQIAATYKDQGLVALAVFSATDKDTFDKWVAANPNPGFTVAWDPAGKASAENITSTVFGVGTQPATAVIKPDGKLWSGFIGVGEKVVAMTYSSLLRAGIEITAAHGDALIAAGGGFRAGGMGSGGGASAAAAIQPSPSAAAGAAAVAPRATLLAAGAIAPDFVMRDLNDKEVRLADFKGKVVILDFWATWCGPCIASFPHTQKLAAKYKNQDVIVLASGTSDTIAAFKKWIPVNQPKYADMVFAFDPNERGSATFEARASSKFYGVTGIPTQFVIGRDGKIVASIVGNGGDTDTRTEGALALAGIKVDEATATAGKAALIKSAADEAAAAKAAASAPPRAPFMENYAKLVAGQPVPDVTLQNVDGQSVNLSEIIKGKTAIFSISSGGGLYADGLAFYENLSRKYAGQGVVVVALSAYSKREDFDQWREKNAGKFSFPVYFDPAGRGPQPAKDFNEMTPEEKKAFGTLQREHMKKVAPLVFTGGAMAPVPHAYVIDAKGDMVGIVVGGGAHVAEGIGNLLLRAGVKLATDDMPKKVWTAAETKPPVPEAKVDMIKVGAAAPDFPATDLNGKAVKLSDFRGKVVILDFWATWCGPCIASMPHTNEVAAHYKDQGVVVLASCTSDTRAAFEAWVKKNQATYPEIVFSHDPQERGADRASHKLYGVGGIPQQFIIGRDGKIAALCTGYLKGEVLLEAALAQAGIKVAPEILAKAKLDQANRDAMR
;
A
#
# COMPACT_ATOMS: atom_id res chain seq x y z
N MET A 1 42.43 26.00 -52.25
CA MET A 1 42.91 24.60 -52.10
C MET A 1 42.03 23.92 -51.06
N LYS A 2 41.70 22.62 -51.10
CA LYS A 2 41.65 21.61 -52.18
C LYS A 2 40.76 20.47 -51.62
N THR A 3 39.81 19.97 -52.40
CA THR A 3 39.01 18.76 -52.09
C THR A 3 39.88 17.48 -52.16
N PRO A 4 39.47 16.37 -51.49
CA PRO A 4 38.59 15.35 -52.12
C PRO A 4 37.18 15.32 -51.49
N LEU A 5 36.05 14.95 -52.14
CA LEU A 5 35.71 13.83 -53.04
C LEU A 5 35.60 12.47 -52.30
N SER A 6 34.58 11.61 -52.54
CA SER A 6 33.60 11.57 -53.64
C SER A 6 32.29 10.80 -53.33
N ARG A 7 31.15 11.26 -53.90
CA ARG A 7 30.19 10.53 -54.81
C ARG A 7 29.51 9.21 -54.34
N SER A 8 28.33 8.77 -54.84
CA SER A 8 27.18 9.31 -55.62
C SER A 8 26.08 8.19 -55.66
N LEU A 9 24.88 8.23 -56.29
CA LEU A 9 24.33 8.92 -57.48
C LEU A 9 22.77 8.81 -57.54
N LEU A 10 22.11 9.67 -58.35
CA LEU A 10 20.71 9.76 -58.90
C LEU A 10 19.58 8.75 -58.47
N ALA A 11 18.27 9.08 -58.33
CA ALA A 11 17.26 9.79 -59.19
C ALA A 11 16.67 8.90 -60.34
N GLN A 12 15.46 9.06 -60.93
CA GLN A 12 14.47 10.18 -61.03
C GLN A 12 13.11 9.72 -61.70
N VAL A 13 11.98 10.46 -61.57
CA VAL A 13 10.71 10.47 -62.42
C VAL A 13 9.83 9.17 -62.47
N GLY A 14 8.48 9.15 -62.63
CA GLY A 14 7.39 10.17 -62.58
C GLY A 14 6.07 9.77 -63.30
N LEU A 15 4.89 10.25 -62.81
CA LEU A 15 3.51 10.43 -63.42
C LEU A 15 3.01 9.51 -64.58
N ALA A 16 1.82 8.85 -64.60
CA ALA A 16 0.40 9.31 -64.65
C ALA A 16 -0.39 8.45 -65.71
N ALA A 17 -1.72 8.39 -65.93
CA ALA A 17 -3.00 8.67 -65.22
C ALA A 17 -4.21 8.10 -66.04
N PHE A 18 -5.48 8.43 -65.69
CA PHE A 18 -6.81 8.01 -66.28
C PHE A 18 -7.24 6.53 -65.99
N ALA A 19 -8.43 6.18 -65.48
CA ALA A 19 -9.87 6.56 -65.66
C ALA A 19 -10.58 5.72 -66.77
N LEU A 20 -11.88 5.36 -66.73
CA LEU A 20 -13.06 5.87 -66.00
C LEU A 20 -14.22 4.81 -66.08
N LEU A 21 -15.09 4.61 -65.06
CA LEU A 21 -16.56 4.29 -65.16
C LEU A 21 -17.24 3.89 -63.82
N ALA A 22 -18.56 4.17 -63.70
CA ALA A 22 -19.52 3.69 -62.69
C ALA A 22 -20.96 3.85 -63.26
N PRO A 23 -22.01 3.10 -62.81
CA PRO A 23 -22.88 3.62 -61.73
C PRO A 23 -23.70 2.58 -60.89
N ALA A 24 -24.25 3.04 -59.74
CA ALA A 24 -25.50 2.57 -59.06
C ALA A 24 -25.63 1.09 -58.54
N MET A 25 -26.39 0.75 -57.49
CA MET A 25 -27.03 1.51 -56.39
C MET A 25 -27.25 0.60 -55.13
N ALA A 26 -27.47 1.24 -53.96
CA ALA A 26 -28.02 0.75 -52.65
C ALA A 26 -28.39 -0.76 -52.48
N ALA A 27 -28.08 -1.47 -51.38
CA ALA A 27 -28.40 -1.15 -49.98
C ALA A 27 -27.89 -2.20 -48.94
N ALA A 28 -28.07 -1.89 -47.64
CA ALA A 28 -28.10 -2.78 -46.45
C ALA A 28 -26.79 -3.30 -45.78
N SER A 29 -26.85 -3.31 -44.44
CA SER A 29 -26.09 -4.12 -43.44
C SER A 29 -24.55 -4.21 -43.48
N LYS A 30 -23.92 -3.10 -43.08
CA LYS A 30 -22.82 -3.02 -42.07
C LYS A 30 -22.07 -4.32 -41.69
N THR A 31 -21.14 -4.79 -42.52
CA THR A 31 -19.97 -5.57 -42.06
C THR A 31 -18.76 -4.65 -42.00
N ALA A 32 -18.42 -4.16 -40.81
CA ALA A 32 -17.29 -3.25 -40.62
C ALA A 32 -16.00 -4.01 -40.27
N MET A 33 -15.36 -4.62 -41.28
CA MET A 33 -13.96 -4.99 -41.16
C MET A 33 -13.11 -3.72 -41.09
N VAL A 34 -12.53 -3.43 -39.92
CA VAL A 34 -11.44 -2.44 -39.80
C VAL A 34 -10.13 -3.18 -40.05
N GLY A 35 -9.40 -2.78 -41.10
CA GLY A 35 -8.28 -3.55 -41.63
C GLY A 35 -7.03 -3.58 -40.74
N VAL A 36 -6.37 -4.74 -40.68
CA VAL A 36 -5.11 -4.94 -39.95
C VAL A 36 -3.92 -4.40 -40.77
N GLY A 37 -3.75 -3.09 -40.75
CA GLY A 37 -2.60 -2.38 -41.32
C GLY A 37 -1.53 -2.03 -40.27
N SER A 38 -1.05 -3.02 -39.51
CA SER A 38 -0.17 -2.85 -38.32
C SER A 38 -0.73 -1.85 -37.29
N PRO A 39 -1.67 -2.27 -36.42
CA PRO A 39 -2.52 -1.36 -35.65
C PRO A 39 -1.78 -0.65 -34.50
N ALA A 40 -1.25 0.53 -34.81
CA ALA A 40 -1.56 1.71 -34.01
C ALA A 40 -2.99 2.20 -34.37
N PRO A 41 -3.69 3.02 -33.55
CA PRO A 41 -3.26 3.59 -32.27
C PRO A 41 -4.26 3.37 -31.11
N GLY A 42 -3.84 3.67 -29.88
CA GLY A 42 -4.75 3.97 -28.77
C GLY A 42 -5.39 2.76 -28.08
N GLY A 43 -6.45 3.03 -27.32
CA GLY A 43 -6.89 2.17 -26.20
C GLY A 43 -5.97 2.34 -24.99
N GLY A 44 -6.43 2.37 -23.73
CA GLY A 44 -7.67 1.82 -23.20
C GLY A 44 -7.48 0.32 -22.84
N SER A 45 -8.05 -0.20 -21.77
CA SER A 45 -8.83 0.38 -20.67
C SER A 45 -8.83 -0.65 -19.53
N GLY A 46 -8.73 -0.22 -18.27
CA GLY A 46 -8.93 -1.08 -17.09
C GLY A 46 -8.00 -2.29 -16.86
N PHE A 47 -8.17 -2.89 -15.68
CA PHE A 47 -7.80 -4.24 -15.25
C PHE A 47 -6.48 -4.84 -15.81
N THR A 48 -5.37 -4.54 -15.13
CA THR A 48 -4.37 -5.55 -14.73
C THR A 48 -3.75 -5.11 -13.39
N PRO A 49 -3.59 -6.01 -12.41
CA PRO A 49 -2.67 -5.78 -11.29
C PRO A 49 -1.24 -5.55 -11.82
N ASN A 50 -0.51 -4.60 -11.24
CA ASN A 50 0.90 -4.38 -11.56
C ASN A 50 1.82 -5.44 -10.92
N THR A 51 1.30 -6.28 -10.02
CA THR A 51 1.97 -7.49 -9.50
C THR A 51 0.96 -8.64 -9.40
N PHE A 52 1.43 -9.88 -9.56
CA PHE A 52 0.74 -11.09 -9.10
C PHE A 52 1.48 -11.60 -7.87
N GLY A 53 0.86 -11.45 -6.70
CA GLY A 53 1.57 -11.54 -5.42
C GLY A 53 2.75 -10.56 -5.38
N HIS A 54 3.96 -11.09 -5.21
CA HIS A 54 5.20 -10.32 -5.19
C HIS A 54 5.87 -10.15 -6.57
N VAL A 55 5.40 -10.86 -7.61
CA VAL A 55 6.00 -10.82 -8.95
C VAL A 55 5.40 -9.67 -9.76
N ALA A 56 6.22 -8.72 -10.20
CA ALA A 56 5.75 -7.58 -10.99
C ALA A 56 5.36 -7.95 -12.43
N ARG A 57 4.42 -7.21 -13.02
CA ARG A 57 4.13 -7.28 -14.46
C ARG A 57 5.39 -6.92 -15.24
N ASP A 58 5.65 -7.67 -16.31
CA ASP A 58 6.85 -7.63 -17.14
C ASP A 58 8.17 -8.00 -16.42
N ALA A 59 8.11 -8.48 -15.17
CA ALA A 59 9.22 -9.23 -14.57
C ALA A 59 9.22 -10.68 -15.08
N MET A 60 10.40 -11.32 -15.10
CA MET A 60 10.53 -12.75 -15.38
C MET A 60 9.70 -13.54 -14.37
N ALA A 61 8.84 -14.45 -14.83
CA ALA A 61 8.10 -15.33 -13.93
C ALA A 61 9.11 -16.24 -13.18
N PRO A 62 9.13 -16.24 -11.83
CA PRO A 62 10.06 -17.07 -11.08
C PRO A 62 9.81 -18.55 -11.35
N ASP A 63 10.90 -19.28 -11.51
CA ASP A 63 10.94 -20.61 -12.11
C ASP A 63 10.79 -21.69 -11.02
N PHE A 64 10.02 -22.74 -11.31
CA PHE A 64 9.69 -23.81 -10.36
C PHE A 64 9.57 -25.16 -11.06
N THR A 65 9.63 -26.25 -10.28
CA THR A 65 9.42 -27.63 -10.73
C THR A 65 8.29 -28.28 -9.95
N VAL A 66 7.42 -29.01 -10.65
CA VAL A 66 6.24 -29.73 -10.16
C VAL A 66 6.18 -31.13 -10.78
N THR A 67 5.37 -32.04 -10.25
CA THR A 67 5.29 -33.43 -10.76
C THR A 67 4.11 -33.57 -11.72
N GLY A 68 4.37 -33.96 -12.97
CA GLY A 68 3.33 -34.24 -13.97
C GLY A 68 2.50 -35.48 -13.66
N THR A 69 1.38 -35.66 -14.39
CA THR A 69 0.49 -36.84 -14.26
C THR A 69 1.17 -38.18 -14.55
N ASP A 70 2.29 -38.17 -15.28
CA ASP A 70 3.13 -39.34 -15.59
C ASP A 70 4.28 -39.56 -14.59
N GLY A 71 4.29 -38.80 -13.48
CA GLY A 71 5.31 -38.82 -12.44
C GLY A 71 6.61 -38.07 -12.77
N LYS A 72 6.76 -37.50 -13.98
CA LYS A 72 8.00 -36.81 -14.37
C LYS A 72 8.02 -35.34 -13.90
N PRO A 73 9.20 -34.72 -13.70
CA PRO A 73 9.29 -33.30 -13.39
C PRO A 73 8.88 -32.42 -14.58
N VAL A 74 7.92 -31.53 -14.33
CA VAL A 74 7.47 -30.46 -15.23
C VAL A 74 7.96 -29.13 -14.65
N LYS A 75 8.59 -28.29 -15.46
CA LYS A 75 9.30 -27.08 -14.98
C LYS A 75 8.79 -25.85 -15.70
N LEU A 76 8.52 -24.74 -15.00
CA LEU A 76 7.92 -23.55 -15.62
C LEU A 76 8.73 -23.05 -16.82
N SER A 77 10.06 -23.10 -16.75
CA SER A 77 10.94 -22.74 -17.87
C SER A 77 10.73 -23.55 -19.16
N SER A 78 10.16 -24.77 -19.13
CA SER A 78 9.96 -25.58 -20.36
C SER A 78 8.80 -25.08 -21.23
N PHE A 79 8.02 -24.11 -20.75
CA PHE A 79 6.94 -23.46 -21.51
C PHE A 79 7.39 -22.14 -22.17
N ARG A 80 8.64 -21.69 -21.94
CA ARG A 80 9.23 -20.51 -22.59
C ARG A 80 9.28 -20.72 -24.11
N GLY A 81 9.13 -19.62 -24.86
CA GLY A 81 8.88 -19.62 -26.30
C GLY A 81 7.40 -19.68 -26.69
N LYS A 82 6.48 -19.86 -25.72
CA LYS A 82 5.02 -19.87 -25.95
C LYS A 82 4.29 -18.99 -24.91
N PRO A 83 3.16 -18.35 -25.27
CA PRO A 83 2.30 -17.73 -24.26
C PRO A 83 1.67 -18.82 -23.40
N LEU A 84 1.64 -18.61 -22.09
CA LEU A 84 1.25 -19.61 -21.09
C LEU A 84 0.12 -19.08 -20.20
N LEU A 85 -0.97 -19.84 -20.12
CA LEU A 85 -2.01 -19.72 -19.10
C LEU A 85 -1.68 -20.65 -17.92
N LEU A 86 -1.20 -20.08 -16.82
CA LEU A 86 -0.82 -20.80 -15.61
C LEU A 86 -1.96 -20.71 -14.58
N GLN A 87 -2.44 -21.83 -14.04
CA GLN A 87 -3.39 -21.83 -12.92
C GLN A 87 -2.88 -22.66 -11.74
N PHE A 88 -3.06 -22.15 -10.53
CA PHE A 88 -2.92 -22.87 -9.28
C PHE A 88 -4.31 -23.21 -8.75
N CYS A 89 -4.54 -24.46 -8.37
CA CYS A 89 -5.83 -24.98 -7.91
C CYS A 89 -5.66 -25.89 -6.68
N THR A 90 -6.75 -26.13 -5.96
CA THR A 90 -6.86 -27.07 -4.83
C THR A 90 -7.58 -28.35 -5.26
N GLY A 91 -7.93 -29.24 -4.32
CA GLY A 91 -8.43 -30.61 -4.59
C GLY A 91 -9.63 -30.77 -5.53
N ASP A 92 -10.46 -29.75 -5.73
CA ASP A 92 -11.56 -29.75 -6.72
C ASP A 92 -11.04 -29.68 -8.18
N GLY A 93 -9.79 -29.27 -8.35
CA GLY A 93 -9.05 -29.24 -9.60
C GLY A 93 -9.07 -27.92 -10.37
N PRO A 94 -8.40 -27.89 -11.54
CA PRO A 94 -8.41 -26.73 -12.40
C PRO A 94 -9.83 -26.38 -12.86
N GLN A 95 -10.11 -25.10 -12.94
CA GLN A 95 -11.39 -24.58 -13.40
C GLN A 95 -11.61 -24.97 -14.87
N ALA A 96 -12.78 -25.53 -15.19
CA ALA A 96 -13.07 -26.11 -16.51
C ALA A 96 -12.80 -25.16 -17.70
N TRP A 97 -12.96 -23.84 -17.49
CA TRP A 97 -12.66 -22.83 -18.50
C TRP A 97 -11.17 -22.74 -18.89
N VAL A 98 -10.23 -23.19 -18.06
CA VAL A 98 -8.79 -23.18 -18.43
C VAL A 98 -8.53 -24.08 -19.64
N GLY A 99 -9.09 -25.29 -19.63
CA GLY A 99 -8.98 -26.22 -20.76
C GLY A 99 -9.71 -25.73 -22.00
N GLN A 100 -10.86 -25.09 -21.82
CA GLN A 100 -11.62 -24.47 -22.92
C GLN A 100 -10.82 -23.35 -23.59
N ILE A 101 -10.30 -22.38 -22.81
CA ILE A 101 -9.47 -21.27 -23.31
C ILE A 101 -8.20 -21.79 -23.98
N ALA A 102 -7.51 -22.76 -23.37
CA ALA A 102 -6.34 -23.39 -23.97
C ALA A 102 -6.66 -24.05 -25.31
N ALA A 103 -7.75 -24.82 -25.40
CA ALA A 103 -8.18 -25.47 -26.63
C ALA A 103 -8.63 -24.49 -27.72
N THR A 104 -9.30 -23.38 -27.37
CA THR A 104 -9.74 -22.34 -28.33
C THR A 104 -8.57 -21.59 -28.96
N TYR A 105 -7.48 -21.35 -28.23
CA TYR A 105 -6.34 -20.55 -28.72
C TYR A 105 -5.05 -21.36 -28.94
N LYS A 106 -5.12 -22.69 -28.90
CA LYS A 106 -3.99 -23.61 -29.14
C LYS A 106 -3.25 -23.33 -30.46
N ASP A 107 -4.00 -22.94 -31.50
CA ASP A 107 -3.49 -22.74 -32.87
C ASP A 107 -2.77 -21.39 -33.01
N GLN A 108 -2.96 -20.48 -32.05
CA GLN A 108 -2.13 -19.29 -31.82
C GLN A 108 -0.95 -19.57 -30.86
N GLY A 109 -0.70 -20.84 -30.54
CA GLY A 109 0.42 -21.28 -29.70
C GLY A 109 0.17 -21.19 -28.19
N LEU A 110 -1.03 -20.81 -27.72
CA LEU A 110 -1.34 -20.77 -26.29
C LEU A 110 -1.24 -22.16 -25.68
N VAL A 111 -0.43 -22.28 -24.63
CA VAL A 111 -0.35 -23.47 -23.77
C VAL A 111 -0.91 -23.18 -22.39
N ALA A 112 -1.35 -24.20 -21.67
CA ALA A 112 -1.80 -24.07 -20.29
C ALA A 112 -1.14 -25.11 -19.37
N LEU A 113 -0.85 -24.67 -18.14
CA LEU A 113 -0.35 -25.48 -17.04
C LEU A 113 -1.26 -25.25 -15.83
N ALA A 114 -1.88 -26.31 -15.31
CA ALA A 114 -2.46 -26.30 -13.98
C ALA A 114 -1.55 -26.98 -12.96
N VAL A 115 -1.41 -26.39 -11.78
CA VAL A 115 -0.72 -26.97 -10.63
C VAL A 115 -1.66 -27.13 -9.46
N PHE A 116 -1.92 -28.37 -9.08
CA PHE A 116 -2.55 -28.72 -7.81
C PHE A 116 -1.60 -28.36 -6.66
N SER A 117 -1.94 -27.27 -5.98
CA SER A 117 -1.22 -26.67 -4.85
C SER A 117 -2.05 -26.86 -3.58
N ALA A 118 -1.42 -26.91 -2.39
CA ALA A 118 -2.12 -27.18 -1.11
C ALA A 118 -3.01 -28.45 -1.12
N THR A 119 -2.66 -29.45 -1.94
CA THR A 119 -3.44 -30.67 -2.20
C THR A 119 -2.53 -31.90 -2.04
N ASP A 120 -3.02 -33.00 -1.48
CA ASP A 120 -2.22 -34.22 -1.37
C ASP A 120 -2.21 -35.07 -2.66
N LYS A 121 -1.24 -35.99 -2.75
CA LYS A 121 -1.00 -36.82 -3.93
C LYS A 121 -2.16 -37.77 -4.26
N ASP A 122 -2.84 -38.31 -3.24
CA ASP A 122 -3.99 -39.21 -3.40
C ASP A 122 -5.22 -38.47 -3.99
N THR A 123 -5.48 -37.25 -3.51
CA THR A 123 -6.51 -36.37 -4.07
C THR A 123 -6.21 -35.99 -5.52
N PHE A 124 -4.94 -35.68 -5.83
CA PHE A 124 -4.48 -35.44 -7.20
C PHE A 124 -4.65 -36.66 -8.10
N ASP A 125 -4.18 -37.83 -7.68
CA ASP A 125 -4.22 -39.06 -8.47
C ASP A 125 -5.67 -39.52 -8.76
N LYS A 126 -6.58 -39.32 -7.79
CA LYS A 126 -8.03 -39.53 -7.99
C LYS A 126 -8.61 -38.58 -9.03
N TRP A 127 -8.22 -37.30 -9.02
CA TRP A 127 -8.65 -36.35 -10.05
C TRP A 127 -8.11 -36.74 -11.43
N VAL A 128 -6.84 -37.16 -11.53
CA VAL A 128 -6.21 -37.61 -12.78
C VAL A 128 -6.88 -38.88 -13.31
N ALA A 129 -7.20 -39.85 -12.45
CA ALA A 129 -7.93 -41.06 -12.84
C ALA A 129 -9.35 -40.76 -13.35
N ALA A 130 -10.02 -39.74 -12.78
CA ALA A 130 -11.32 -39.27 -13.25
C ALA A 130 -11.23 -38.40 -14.53
N ASN A 131 -10.07 -37.78 -14.81
CA ASN A 131 -9.85 -36.88 -15.94
C ASN A 131 -8.62 -37.31 -16.77
N PRO A 132 -8.64 -38.51 -17.41
CA PRO A 132 -7.46 -39.11 -18.05
C PRO A 132 -6.94 -38.34 -19.28
N ASN A 133 -7.71 -37.41 -19.84
CA ASN A 133 -7.26 -36.50 -20.89
C ASN A 133 -7.84 -35.09 -20.68
N PRO A 134 -7.19 -34.22 -19.89
CA PRO A 134 -7.69 -32.88 -19.59
C PRO A 134 -7.46 -31.87 -20.73
N GLY A 135 -6.72 -32.22 -21.79
CA GLY A 135 -6.46 -31.36 -22.95
C GLY A 135 -5.36 -30.29 -22.78
N PHE A 136 -4.76 -30.19 -21.60
CA PHE A 136 -3.63 -29.29 -21.29
C PHE A 136 -2.72 -29.92 -20.22
N THR A 137 -1.56 -29.32 -19.91
CA THR A 137 -0.65 -29.89 -18.92
C THR A 137 -1.20 -29.70 -17.51
N VAL A 138 -1.26 -30.79 -16.75
CA VAL A 138 -1.65 -30.78 -15.34
C VAL A 138 -0.50 -31.39 -14.52
N ALA A 139 -0.20 -30.78 -13.39
CA ALA A 139 0.85 -31.20 -12.47
C ALA A 139 0.43 -30.99 -11.00
N TRP A 140 1.21 -31.56 -10.11
CA TRP A 140 1.05 -31.53 -8.65
C TRP A 140 2.27 -30.88 -8.00
N ASP A 141 2.03 -30.03 -7.00
CA ASP A 141 3.06 -29.44 -6.16
C ASP A 141 3.55 -30.45 -5.10
N PRO A 142 4.84 -30.84 -5.11
CA PRO A 142 5.40 -31.75 -4.11
C PRO A 142 5.29 -31.26 -2.66
N ALA A 143 5.05 -29.97 -2.41
CA ALA A 143 4.74 -29.44 -1.08
C ALA A 143 3.41 -29.96 -0.51
N GLY A 144 2.58 -30.63 -1.33
CA GLY A 144 1.36 -31.28 -0.88
C GLY A 144 0.40 -30.28 -0.23
N LYS A 145 0.03 -30.53 1.02
CA LYS A 145 -0.87 -29.68 1.84
C LYS A 145 -0.18 -28.54 2.59
N ALA A 146 1.15 -28.38 2.51
CA ALA A 146 1.88 -27.32 3.19
C ALA A 146 1.65 -25.94 2.52
N SER A 147 0.56 -25.26 2.87
CA SER A 147 0.13 -24.01 2.24
C SER A 147 1.12 -22.84 2.33
N ALA A 148 2.04 -22.87 3.31
CA ALA A 148 3.11 -21.88 3.47
C ALA A 148 4.38 -22.21 2.65
N GLU A 149 4.52 -23.44 2.16
CA GLU A 149 5.70 -23.91 1.42
C GLU A 149 5.40 -24.16 -0.07
N ASN A 150 4.13 -24.33 -0.43
CA ASN A 150 3.66 -24.48 -1.81
C ASN A 150 4.10 -23.34 -2.74
N ILE A 151 4.25 -23.63 -4.03
CA ILE A 151 4.83 -22.70 -5.00
C ILE A 151 3.97 -21.46 -5.25
N THR A 152 2.65 -21.54 -5.03
CA THR A 152 1.78 -20.35 -5.11
C THR A 152 2.23 -19.31 -4.08
N SER A 153 2.49 -19.77 -2.85
CA SER A 153 2.96 -18.94 -1.73
C SER A 153 4.43 -18.57 -1.86
N THR A 154 5.33 -19.54 -2.07
CA THR A 154 6.79 -19.32 -2.00
C THR A 154 7.40 -18.74 -3.27
N VAL A 155 6.85 -19.04 -4.45
CA VAL A 155 7.42 -18.63 -5.75
C VAL A 155 6.72 -17.38 -6.31
N PHE A 156 5.42 -17.21 -6.05
CA PHE A 156 4.65 -16.06 -6.53
C PHE A 156 4.21 -15.08 -5.42
N GLY A 157 4.26 -15.44 -4.14
CA GLY A 157 3.76 -14.59 -3.05
C GLY A 157 2.23 -14.54 -2.99
N VAL A 158 1.56 -15.63 -3.38
CA VAL A 158 0.10 -15.75 -3.50
C VAL A 158 -0.40 -16.85 -2.56
N GLY A 159 -0.85 -16.46 -1.37
CA GLY A 159 -1.25 -17.38 -0.30
C GLY A 159 -2.66 -17.98 -0.41
N THR A 160 -3.37 -17.81 -1.54
CA THR A 160 -4.75 -18.28 -1.74
C THR A 160 -5.01 -18.80 -3.16
N GLN A 161 -5.87 -19.81 -3.25
CA GLN A 161 -6.22 -20.54 -4.47
C GLN A 161 -7.75 -20.53 -4.69
N PRO A 162 -8.24 -20.75 -5.92
CA PRO A 162 -7.45 -20.86 -7.15
C PRO A 162 -6.95 -19.49 -7.62
N ALA A 163 -5.83 -19.49 -8.34
CA ALA A 163 -5.18 -18.29 -8.84
C ALA A 163 -4.65 -18.52 -10.26
N THR A 164 -4.81 -17.55 -11.16
CA THR A 164 -4.50 -17.70 -12.58
C THR A 164 -3.60 -16.57 -13.06
N ALA A 165 -2.52 -16.89 -13.77
CA ALA A 165 -1.58 -15.94 -14.36
C ALA A 165 -1.45 -16.16 -15.88
N VAL A 166 -1.18 -15.08 -16.61
CA VAL A 166 -0.77 -15.14 -18.02
C VAL A 166 0.70 -14.75 -18.11
N ILE A 167 1.49 -15.59 -18.77
CA ILE A 167 2.94 -15.43 -18.97
C ILE A 167 3.22 -15.33 -20.47
N LYS A 168 4.10 -14.41 -20.87
CA LYS A 168 4.50 -14.15 -22.26
C LYS A 168 5.45 -15.22 -22.82
N PRO A 169 5.59 -15.32 -24.16
CA PRO A 169 6.59 -16.18 -24.79
C PRO A 169 8.02 -15.98 -24.28
N ASP A 170 8.39 -14.76 -23.87
CA ASP A 170 9.72 -14.47 -23.30
C ASP A 170 9.86 -14.83 -21.81
N GLY A 171 8.86 -15.51 -21.22
CA GLY A 171 8.86 -15.98 -19.84
C GLY A 171 8.44 -14.93 -18.80
N LYS A 172 8.08 -13.71 -19.20
CA LYS A 172 7.64 -12.66 -18.26
C LYS A 172 6.19 -12.83 -17.84
N LEU A 173 5.89 -12.57 -16.57
CA LEU A 173 4.53 -12.43 -16.08
C LEU A 173 3.86 -11.23 -16.75
N TRP A 174 2.70 -11.42 -17.36
CA TRP A 174 1.89 -10.34 -17.94
C TRP A 174 0.71 -9.92 -17.05
N SER A 175 0.11 -10.87 -16.35
CA SER A 175 -0.94 -10.59 -15.39
C SER A 175 -1.12 -11.78 -14.45
N GLY A 176 -1.80 -11.56 -13.32
CA GLY A 176 -2.33 -12.64 -12.54
C GLY A 176 -3.41 -12.21 -11.56
N PHE A 177 -4.24 -13.18 -11.19
CA PHE A 177 -5.57 -13.01 -10.58
C PHE A 177 -5.82 -14.12 -9.57
N ILE A 178 -6.71 -13.87 -8.61
CA ILE A 178 -7.13 -14.85 -7.60
C ILE A 178 -8.66 -14.92 -7.61
N GLY A 179 -9.21 -16.14 -7.52
CA GLY A 179 -10.65 -16.40 -7.47
C GLY A 179 -11.17 -17.30 -8.60
N VAL A 180 -12.50 -17.41 -8.64
CA VAL A 180 -13.26 -18.26 -9.57
C VAL A 180 -14.28 -17.45 -10.38
N GLY A 181 -14.91 -18.10 -11.36
CA GLY A 181 -16.06 -17.56 -12.07
C GLY A 181 -15.76 -16.50 -13.14
N GLU A 182 -16.83 -15.98 -13.74
CA GLU A 182 -16.83 -15.23 -14.99
C GLU A 182 -15.94 -13.98 -14.99
N LYS A 183 -15.77 -13.30 -13.85
CA LYS A 183 -14.88 -12.15 -13.74
C LYS A 183 -13.41 -12.51 -13.96
N VAL A 184 -12.96 -13.68 -13.49
CA VAL A 184 -11.60 -14.19 -13.73
C VAL A 184 -11.44 -14.66 -15.18
N VAL A 185 -12.48 -15.23 -15.78
CA VAL A 185 -12.54 -15.58 -17.21
C VAL A 185 -12.38 -14.33 -18.08
N ALA A 186 -13.17 -13.29 -17.84
CA ALA A 186 -13.07 -12.02 -18.55
C ALA A 186 -11.69 -11.35 -18.40
N MET A 187 -11.15 -11.30 -17.18
CA MET A 187 -9.82 -10.75 -16.92
C MET A 187 -8.70 -11.58 -17.57
N THR A 188 -8.92 -12.89 -17.75
CA THR A 188 -8.05 -13.76 -18.56
C THR A 188 -8.12 -13.39 -20.04
N TYR A 189 -9.30 -13.17 -20.63
CA TYR A 189 -9.41 -12.69 -22.03
C TYR A 189 -8.74 -11.33 -22.26
N SER A 190 -8.93 -10.37 -21.35
CA SER A 190 -8.23 -9.07 -21.43
C SER A 190 -6.71 -9.21 -21.36
N SER A 191 -6.22 -10.22 -20.63
CA SER A 191 -4.80 -10.52 -20.50
C SER A 191 -4.23 -11.18 -21.75
N LEU A 192 -4.94 -12.15 -22.32
CA LEU A 192 -4.56 -12.86 -23.53
C LEU A 192 -4.48 -11.89 -24.73
N LEU A 193 -5.50 -11.05 -24.91
CA LEU A 193 -5.50 -9.98 -25.92
C LEU A 193 -4.24 -9.11 -25.86
N ARG A 194 -3.84 -8.71 -24.65
CA ARG A 194 -2.65 -7.88 -24.42
C ARG A 194 -1.32 -8.66 -24.36
N ALA A 195 -1.37 -9.99 -24.32
CA ALA A 195 -0.22 -10.89 -24.46
C ALA A 195 0.04 -11.27 -25.93
N GLY A 196 -0.81 -10.84 -26.87
CA GLY A 196 -0.68 -11.10 -28.30
C GLY A 196 -1.55 -12.25 -28.83
N ILE A 197 -2.54 -12.73 -28.06
CA ILE A 197 -3.53 -13.72 -28.50
C ILE A 197 -4.80 -13.00 -28.96
N GLU A 198 -5.17 -13.15 -30.22
CA GLU A 198 -6.40 -12.58 -30.79
C GLU A 198 -7.62 -13.33 -30.22
N ILE A 199 -8.38 -12.67 -29.34
CA ILE A 199 -9.59 -13.24 -28.74
C ILE A 199 -10.79 -13.16 -29.70
N THR A 200 -11.72 -14.11 -29.60
CA THR A 200 -12.94 -14.11 -30.42
C THR A 200 -13.88 -12.96 -30.04
N ALA A 201 -14.72 -12.50 -30.97
CA ALA A 201 -15.67 -11.42 -30.75
C ALA A 201 -16.56 -11.67 -29.51
N ALA A 202 -17.14 -12.87 -29.40
CA ALA A 202 -17.97 -13.25 -28.24
C ALA A 202 -17.23 -13.20 -26.89
N HIS A 203 -15.92 -13.49 -26.87
CA HIS A 203 -15.08 -13.35 -25.68
C HIS A 203 -14.70 -11.88 -25.39
N GLY A 204 -14.64 -11.03 -26.42
CA GLY A 204 -14.57 -9.57 -26.28
C GLY A 204 -15.85 -8.97 -25.70
N ASP A 205 -17.03 -9.38 -26.19
CA ASP A 205 -18.33 -8.92 -25.68
C ASP A 205 -18.54 -9.33 -24.21
N ALA A 206 -18.16 -10.57 -23.85
CA ALA A 206 -18.19 -11.04 -22.47
C ALA A 206 -17.27 -10.21 -21.54
N LEU A 207 -16.10 -9.79 -22.02
CA LEU A 207 -15.20 -8.89 -21.29
C LEU A 207 -15.82 -7.49 -21.10
N ILE A 208 -16.49 -6.94 -22.12
CA ILE A 208 -17.18 -5.65 -22.03
C ILE A 208 -18.32 -5.73 -21.01
N ALA A 209 -19.13 -6.80 -21.05
CA ALA A 209 -20.23 -7.02 -20.10
C ALA A 209 -19.73 -7.12 -18.64
N ALA A 210 -18.66 -7.88 -18.40
CA ALA A 210 -18.06 -8.02 -17.06
C ALA A 210 -17.51 -6.68 -16.51
N GLY A 211 -17.05 -5.79 -17.39
CA GLY A 211 -16.51 -4.47 -17.02
C GLY A 211 -17.53 -3.50 -16.40
N GLY A 212 -18.84 -3.69 -16.66
CA GLY A 212 -19.89 -2.82 -16.13
C GLY A 212 -20.15 -2.95 -14.61
N GLY A 213 -19.73 -4.07 -14.00
CA GLY A 213 -20.17 -4.48 -12.65
C GLY A 213 -19.16 -4.27 -11.51
N PHE A 214 -18.44 -3.13 -11.46
CA PHE A 214 -17.31 -2.91 -10.54
C PHE A 214 -17.41 -1.65 -9.63
N ARG A 215 -18.59 -1.31 -9.13
CA ARG A 215 -18.80 -0.22 -8.13
C ARG A 215 -19.42 -0.74 -6.82
N ALA A 216 -18.62 -1.22 -5.85
CA ALA A 216 -18.98 -1.33 -4.41
C ALA A 216 -17.82 -1.80 -3.47
N GLY A 217 -17.37 -0.95 -2.51
CA GLY A 217 -16.69 -1.29 -1.22
C GLY A 217 -15.22 -1.83 -1.18
N GLY A 218 -14.41 -1.64 -0.10
CA GLY A 218 -14.53 -0.73 1.06
C GLY A 218 -13.61 -0.89 2.33
N MET A 219 -12.68 0.06 2.66
CA MET A 219 -12.55 0.73 4.02
C MET A 219 -11.45 0.40 5.11
N GLY A 220 -10.78 1.40 5.77
CA GLY A 220 -10.25 1.40 7.17
C GLY A 220 -8.79 1.85 7.58
N SER A 221 -8.49 3.14 7.88
CA SER A 221 -7.18 3.75 8.37
C SER A 221 -7.05 3.84 9.94
N GLY A 222 -6.00 4.26 10.71
CA GLY A 222 -4.67 4.98 10.70
C GLY A 222 -3.83 4.58 11.97
N GLY A 223 -2.90 5.26 12.72
CA GLY A 223 -2.05 6.50 12.70
C GLY A 223 -1.74 7.17 14.10
N GLY A 224 -0.50 7.61 14.47
CA GLY A 224 -0.13 8.74 15.41
C GLY A 224 0.46 8.70 16.89
N ALA A 225 1.05 9.75 17.55
CA ALA A 225 1.43 11.17 17.17
C ALA A 225 1.81 12.17 18.33
N SER A 226 2.85 13.11 18.31
CA SER A 226 3.41 14.44 18.95
C SER A 226 3.83 14.95 20.42
N ALA A 227 4.64 16.04 20.55
CA ALA A 227 5.60 16.37 21.67
C ALA A 227 5.22 17.03 23.06
N ALA A 228 5.61 18.25 23.51
CA ALA A 228 6.94 18.91 23.80
C ALA A 228 6.95 19.47 25.28
N ALA A 229 7.80 20.33 25.91
CA ALA A 229 9.12 21.06 25.81
C ALA A 229 9.40 21.76 27.20
N ALA A 230 10.49 22.48 27.58
CA ALA A 230 11.98 22.37 27.45
C ALA A 230 12.73 23.46 28.32
N ILE A 231 13.94 23.20 28.90
CA ILE A 231 14.92 24.15 29.52
C ILE A 231 16.36 23.54 29.42
N GLN A 232 17.44 24.35 29.48
CA GLN A 232 18.86 23.91 29.44
C GLN A 232 19.78 24.76 30.36
N PRO A 233 20.91 24.25 30.91
CA PRO A 233 22.17 24.07 30.15
C PRO A 233 23.00 22.79 30.43
N SER A 234 23.97 22.55 29.53
CA SER A 234 25.01 21.47 29.50
C SER A 234 26.29 21.87 30.28
N PRO A 235 27.43 21.12 30.28
CA PRO A 235 27.71 19.79 29.69
C PRO A 235 28.50 18.78 30.57
N SER A 236 28.37 17.48 30.26
CA SER A 236 29.46 16.49 30.37
C SER A 236 29.17 15.29 29.45
N ALA A 237 30.17 14.48 29.09
CA ALA A 237 30.08 13.55 27.96
C ALA A 237 30.35 12.07 28.32
N ALA A 238 29.45 11.19 27.86
CA ALA A 238 29.71 9.81 27.45
C ALA A 238 28.49 9.32 26.63
N ALA A 239 28.70 8.48 25.60
CA ALA A 239 27.64 8.07 24.67
C ALA A 239 27.09 6.67 24.94
N GLY A 240 25.77 6.51 24.82
CA GLY A 240 25.04 5.23 24.87
C GLY A 240 23.55 5.45 24.59
N ALA A 241 22.94 4.66 23.67
CA ALA A 241 21.63 4.96 23.10
C ALA A 241 20.43 4.33 23.86
N ALA A 242 19.25 4.94 23.74
CA ALA A 242 17.98 4.54 24.37
C ALA A 242 16.85 4.33 23.33
N ALA A 243 15.70 3.77 23.77
CA ALA A 243 14.62 3.23 22.91
C ALA A 243 13.31 4.06 22.90
N VAL A 244 12.37 3.73 21.99
CA VAL A 244 11.16 4.52 21.65
C VAL A 244 9.88 3.63 21.60
N ALA A 245 8.69 4.24 21.74
CA ALA A 245 7.38 3.59 21.98
C ALA A 245 6.31 3.85 20.87
N PRO A 246 5.14 3.17 20.86
CA PRO A 246 4.26 3.03 19.68
C PRO A 246 3.07 4.04 19.56
N ARG A 247 2.23 3.81 18.53
CA ARG A 247 1.44 4.78 17.74
C ARG A 247 -0.05 4.32 17.60
N ALA A 248 -1.06 5.21 17.57
CA ALA A 248 -2.51 4.89 17.70
C ALA A 248 -3.31 4.74 16.37
N THR A 249 -4.65 4.93 16.35
CA THR A 249 -5.57 4.55 15.23
C THR A 249 -6.75 5.53 14.97
N LEU A 250 -7.10 5.76 13.69
CA LEU A 250 -8.08 6.79 13.24
C LEU A 250 -9.48 6.62 13.84
N LEU A 251 -10.04 7.72 14.35
CA LEU A 251 -11.42 7.78 14.84
C LEU A 251 -12.44 7.88 13.70
N ALA A 252 -13.68 7.49 14.00
CA ALA A 252 -14.79 7.45 13.05
C ALA A 252 -16.05 8.14 13.58
N ALA A 253 -17.05 8.30 12.71
CA ALA A 253 -18.37 8.84 13.05
C ALA A 253 -19.05 8.09 14.22
N GLY A 254 -19.78 8.82 15.04
CA GLY A 254 -20.47 8.35 16.24
C GLY A 254 -19.61 8.34 17.51
N ALA A 255 -18.29 8.45 17.43
CA ALA A 255 -17.42 8.56 18.60
C ALA A 255 -17.55 9.94 19.26
N ILE A 256 -17.54 10.00 20.60
CA ILE A 256 -17.33 11.28 21.30
C ILE A 256 -15.91 11.76 20.94
N ALA A 257 -15.80 12.97 20.42
CA ALA A 257 -14.52 13.56 20.03
C ALA A 257 -13.68 13.78 21.31
N PRO A 258 -12.51 13.11 21.48
CA PRO A 258 -11.71 13.25 22.69
C PRO A 258 -11.29 14.69 22.91
N ASP A 259 -11.48 15.22 24.12
CA ASP A 259 -10.99 16.56 24.45
C ASP A 259 -9.45 16.57 24.58
N PHE A 260 -8.84 17.67 24.19
CA PHE A 260 -7.39 17.87 24.18
C PHE A 260 -7.05 19.35 24.31
N VAL A 261 -5.84 19.63 24.77
CA VAL A 261 -5.33 20.99 24.94
C VAL A 261 -4.48 21.37 23.72
N MET A 262 -4.85 22.46 23.07
CA MET A 262 -4.01 23.22 22.16
C MET A 262 -3.65 24.58 22.78
N ARG A 263 -2.74 25.31 22.14
CA ARG A 263 -2.42 26.70 22.46
C ARG A 263 -2.76 27.61 21.28
N ASP A 264 -3.35 28.77 21.56
CA ASP A 264 -3.48 29.83 20.57
C ASP A 264 -2.13 30.57 20.36
N LEU A 265 -2.14 31.65 19.58
CA LEU A 265 -0.93 32.45 19.35
C LEU A 265 -0.34 33.11 20.60
N ASN A 266 -1.16 33.32 21.62
CA ASN A 266 -0.82 33.96 22.89
C ASN A 266 -0.49 32.91 23.98
N ASP A 267 -0.25 31.65 23.57
CA ASP A 267 -0.07 30.47 24.42
C ASP A 267 -1.27 30.11 25.32
N LYS A 268 -2.41 30.77 25.15
CA LYS A 268 -3.63 30.49 25.90
C LYS A 268 -4.17 29.13 25.50
N GLU A 269 -4.60 28.35 26.48
CA GLU A 269 -5.21 27.05 26.21
C GLU A 269 -6.54 27.18 25.47
N VAL A 270 -6.67 26.39 24.41
CA VAL A 270 -7.88 26.19 23.61
C VAL A 270 -8.18 24.70 23.63
N ARG A 271 -9.37 24.34 24.09
CA ARG A 271 -9.83 22.95 24.20
C ARG A 271 -10.91 22.69 23.17
N LEU A 272 -11.11 21.42 22.79
CA LEU A 272 -12.27 21.07 21.97
C LEU A 272 -13.57 21.24 22.76
N ALA A 273 -13.54 20.95 24.06
CA ALA A 273 -14.67 21.12 24.97
C ALA A 273 -15.20 22.57 25.04
N ASP A 274 -14.37 23.58 24.73
CA ASP A 274 -14.75 25.00 24.73
C ASP A 274 -15.81 25.32 23.64
N PHE A 275 -15.93 24.45 22.62
CA PHE A 275 -16.87 24.59 21.51
C PHE A 275 -18.13 23.71 21.65
N LYS A 276 -18.33 23.08 22.82
CA LYS A 276 -19.51 22.23 23.10
C LYS A 276 -20.82 22.99 22.84
N GLY A 277 -21.76 22.33 22.16
CA GLY A 277 -23.00 22.96 21.69
C GLY A 277 -22.94 23.53 20.28
N LYS A 278 -21.74 23.66 19.67
CA LYS A 278 -21.53 24.03 18.26
C LYS A 278 -21.14 22.82 17.41
N VAL A 279 -21.30 22.93 16.10
CA VAL A 279 -20.80 21.95 15.13
C VAL A 279 -19.36 22.32 14.77
N VAL A 280 -18.40 21.47 15.10
CA VAL A 280 -16.96 21.78 14.93
C VAL A 280 -16.41 21.00 13.73
N ILE A 281 -15.77 21.69 12.77
CA ILE A 281 -14.88 21.06 11.79
C ILE A 281 -13.46 21.15 12.35
N LEU A 282 -13.00 20.09 12.99
CA LEU A 282 -11.64 19.97 13.50
C LEU A 282 -10.70 19.51 12.38
N ASP A 283 -9.83 20.39 11.89
CA ASP A 283 -8.91 20.12 10.77
C ASP A 283 -7.48 19.94 11.27
N PHE A 284 -6.86 18.80 10.97
CA PHE A 284 -5.48 18.49 11.37
C PHE A 284 -4.48 18.76 10.25
N TRP A 285 -3.61 19.75 10.45
CA TRP A 285 -2.77 20.34 9.40
C TRP A 285 -1.35 20.72 9.87
N ALA A 286 -0.54 21.33 9.00
CA ALA A 286 0.78 21.88 9.30
C ALA A 286 1.22 22.92 8.23
N THR A 287 2.02 23.93 8.59
CA THR A 287 2.41 25.07 7.70
C THR A 287 3.36 24.72 6.55
N TRP A 288 3.84 23.48 6.48
CA TRP A 288 4.73 22.96 5.42
C TRP A 288 4.11 21.91 4.52
N CYS A 289 2.86 21.51 4.79
CA CYS A 289 2.25 20.29 4.25
C CYS A 289 2.14 20.33 2.69
N GLY A 290 1.71 19.22 2.07
CA GLY A 290 1.37 19.15 0.64
C GLY A 290 -0.15 19.08 0.26
N PRO A 291 -1.03 18.45 1.07
CA PRO A 291 -2.50 18.41 0.85
C PRO A 291 -3.43 19.13 1.90
N CYS A 292 -2.94 19.87 2.90
CA CYS A 292 -3.52 20.63 4.03
C CYS A 292 -3.85 22.18 3.92
N ILE A 293 -2.86 23.10 3.73
CA ILE A 293 -2.87 24.56 3.33
C ILE A 293 -3.35 25.15 1.93
N ALA A 294 -3.47 24.59 0.64
CA ALA A 294 -4.36 24.49 -0.69
C ALA A 294 -5.98 24.34 -1.12
N SER A 295 -7.29 24.09 -0.66
CA SER A 295 -8.44 23.88 0.40
C SER A 295 -9.05 24.70 1.63
N PHE A 296 -8.44 25.59 2.42
CA PHE A 296 -8.97 26.44 3.49
C PHE A 296 -9.83 27.54 2.89
N PRO A 297 -9.55 28.15 1.74
CA PRO A 297 -10.60 28.77 0.96
C PRO A 297 -11.83 27.91 0.69
N HIS A 298 -11.77 26.58 0.57
CA HIS A 298 -13.00 25.76 0.66
C HIS A 298 -13.53 25.73 2.11
N THR A 299 -12.74 25.33 3.11
CA THR A 299 -13.17 25.18 4.51
C THR A 299 -13.66 26.48 5.19
N GLN A 300 -13.10 27.64 4.83
CA GLN A 300 -13.45 29.02 5.19
C GLN A 300 -14.71 29.48 4.43
N LYS A 301 -14.88 29.11 3.15
CA LYS A 301 -16.18 29.28 2.47
C LYS A 301 -17.25 28.53 3.26
N LEU A 302 -16.99 27.29 3.72
CA LEU A 302 -17.93 26.53 4.56
C LEU A 302 -18.15 27.19 5.93
N ALA A 303 -17.08 27.62 6.59
CA ALA A 303 -17.14 28.31 7.88
C ALA A 303 -18.06 29.55 7.79
N ALA A 304 -17.83 30.42 6.81
CA ALA A 304 -18.65 31.60 6.58
C ALA A 304 -20.09 31.24 6.14
N LYS A 305 -20.27 30.31 5.20
CA LYS A 305 -21.58 29.85 4.68
C LYS A 305 -22.48 29.28 5.78
N TYR A 306 -21.89 28.67 6.82
CA TYR A 306 -22.63 27.99 7.90
C TYR A 306 -22.45 28.58 9.31
N LYS A 307 -21.71 29.70 9.46
CA LYS A 307 -21.49 30.41 10.73
C LYS A 307 -22.78 30.69 11.51
N ASN A 308 -23.81 31.16 10.79
CA ASN A 308 -25.13 31.49 11.33
C ASN A 308 -25.97 30.25 11.73
N GLN A 309 -25.41 29.05 11.63
CA GLN A 309 -25.99 27.78 12.08
C GLN A 309 -25.12 27.11 13.15
N ASP A 310 -24.30 27.88 13.87
CA ASP A 310 -23.36 27.37 14.89
C ASP A 310 -22.32 26.37 14.35
N VAL A 311 -21.88 26.54 13.10
CA VAL A 311 -20.66 25.87 12.60
C VAL A 311 -19.43 26.70 12.94
N ILE A 312 -18.37 26.04 13.38
CA ILE A 312 -17.05 26.62 13.62
C ILE A 312 -15.97 25.67 13.10
N VAL A 313 -14.88 26.22 12.56
CA VAL A 313 -13.71 25.42 12.16
C VAL A 313 -12.63 25.59 13.22
N LEU A 314 -12.03 24.48 13.66
CA LEU A 314 -10.92 24.42 14.60
C LEU A 314 -9.71 23.80 13.89
N ALA A 315 -8.86 24.63 13.32
CA ALA A 315 -7.71 24.21 12.52
C ALA A 315 -6.48 23.95 13.41
N SER A 316 -6.36 22.69 13.85
CA SER A 316 -5.30 22.17 14.70
C SER A 316 -3.99 21.97 13.93
N GLY A 317 -3.08 22.93 14.07
CA GLY A 317 -1.71 22.80 13.58
C GLY A 317 -0.99 21.79 14.45
N THR A 318 -0.47 20.71 13.87
CA THR A 318 -0.18 19.50 14.67
C THR A 318 1.10 18.75 14.30
N SER A 319 1.47 18.67 13.01
CA SER A 319 2.72 18.00 12.58
C SER A 319 3.85 19.00 12.25
N ASP A 320 3.94 20.10 13.00
CA ASP A 320 4.71 21.31 12.65
C ASP A 320 5.49 21.89 13.85
N THR A 321 6.15 23.04 13.71
CA THR A 321 6.77 23.79 14.83
C THR A 321 5.90 24.94 15.36
N ILE A 322 6.00 25.22 16.66
CA ILE A 322 5.37 26.39 17.31
C ILE A 322 5.84 27.66 16.60
N ALA A 323 7.13 27.74 16.27
CA ALA A 323 7.73 28.88 15.58
C ALA A 323 7.17 29.08 14.16
N ALA A 324 6.97 28.00 13.39
CA ALA A 324 6.38 28.10 12.05
C ALA A 324 4.89 28.47 12.12
N PHE A 325 4.13 27.84 13.02
CA PHE A 325 2.73 28.16 13.27
C PHE A 325 2.55 29.63 13.69
N LYS A 326 3.25 30.09 14.74
CA LYS A 326 3.16 31.48 15.23
C LYS A 326 3.59 32.52 14.20
N LYS A 327 4.45 32.16 13.24
CA LYS A 327 4.81 33.01 12.10
C LYS A 327 3.75 33.01 11.00
N TRP A 328 3.10 31.88 10.74
CA TRP A 328 2.16 31.71 9.63
C TRP A 328 0.77 32.28 9.93
N ILE A 329 0.21 32.07 11.14
CA ILE A 329 -1.18 32.49 11.43
C ILE A 329 -1.37 34.02 11.31
N PRO A 330 -0.53 34.92 11.86
CA PRO A 330 -0.79 36.37 11.78
C PRO A 330 -0.89 36.90 10.33
N VAL A 331 -0.25 36.22 9.38
CA VAL A 331 -0.22 36.58 7.95
C VAL A 331 -1.44 36.03 7.18
N ASN A 332 -2.09 34.97 7.69
CA ASN A 332 -3.13 34.22 6.96
C ASN A 332 -4.49 34.18 7.67
N GLN A 333 -4.55 34.37 8.99
CA GLN A 333 -5.78 34.53 9.77
C GLN A 333 -6.73 35.61 9.21
N PRO A 334 -6.26 36.77 8.67
CA PRO A 334 -7.16 37.75 8.04
C PRO A 334 -7.86 37.23 6.77
N LYS A 335 -7.29 36.21 6.10
CA LYS A 335 -7.91 35.52 4.96
C LYS A 335 -8.94 34.48 5.45
N TYR A 336 -8.63 33.82 6.58
CA TYR A 336 -9.33 32.67 7.13
C TYR A 336 -10.01 33.03 8.45
N ALA A 337 -10.73 34.15 8.45
CA ALA A 337 -11.21 34.85 9.65
C ALA A 337 -12.35 34.12 10.40
N ASP A 338 -12.93 33.06 9.81
CA ASP A 338 -13.96 32.22 10.43
C ASP A 338 -13.42 30.85 10.87
N MET A 339 -12.12 30.62 10.68
CA MET A 339 -11.39 29.45 11.19
C MET A 339 -10.61 29.83 12.45
N VAL A 340 -10.88 29.13 13.56
CA VAL A 340 -10.07 29.24 14.79
C VAL A 340 -8.83 28.37 14.61
N PHE A 341 -7.66 28.99 14.53
CA PHE A 341 -6.40 28.26 14.50
C PHE A 341 -5.84 28.09 15.91
N ALA A 342 -5.47 26.85 16.25
CA ALA A 342 -4.76 26.54 17.48
C ALA A 342 -3.68 25.47 17.20
N PHE A 343 -2.65 25.45 18.03
CA PHE A 343 -1.49 24.57 17.86
C PHE A 343 -1.48 23.49 18.93
N ASP A 344 -1.37 22.23 18.52
CA ASP A 344 -1.04 21.12 19.42
C ASP A 344 0.33 21.44 20.06
N PRO A 345 0.49 21.55 21.40
CA PRO A 345 1.63 22.21 22.09
C PRO A 345 2.96 21.41 22.05
N ASN A 346 3.17 20.73 20.94
CA ASN A 346 3.59 19.36 20.88
C ASN A 346 4.46 19.16 19.63
N GLU A 347 5.45 20.02 19.38
CA GLU A 347 5.99 20.24 18.03
C GLU A 347 6.92 19.18 17.40
N ARG A 348 6.99 19.24 16.06
CA ARG A 348 7.88 18.49 15.17
C ARG A 348 9.35 18.66 15.52
N GLY A 349 10.01 17.53 15.77
CA GLY A 349 11.44 17.45 16.04
C GLY A 349 11.82 17.43 17.52
N SER A 350 10.86 17.57 18.43
CA SER A 350 11.11 17.47 19.88
C SER A 350 10.81 16.07 20.44
N ALA A 351 11.42 15.72 21.58
CA ALA A 351 11.59 14.33 22.02
C ALA A 351 10.29 13.53 22.19
N THR A 352 9.21 14.19 22.59
CA THR A 352 7.92 13.52 22.83
C THR A 352 7.06 13.38 21.57
N PHE A 353 7.60 13.58 20.34
CA PHE A 353 6.86 13.72 19.05
C PHE A 353 5.90 12.56 18.64
N GLU A 354 5.49 11.66 19.54
CA GLU A 354 4.38 10.71 19.38
C GLU A 354 3.23 10.75 20.47
N ALA A 355 2.94 11.91 21.13
CA ALA A 355 1.68 12.29 21.88
C ALA A 355 0.71 13.54 21.54
N ARG A 356 0.73 14.30 20.39
CA ARG A 356 -0.35 15.19 19.81
C ARG A 356 -1.72 14.54 19.77
N ALA A 357 -2.74 15.36 19.95
CA ALA A 357 -4.12 14.95 19.76
C ALA A 357 -4.39 14.39 18.36
N SER A 358 -3.91 15.04 17.30
CA SER A 358 -4.27 14.66 15.91
C SER A 358 -4.11 13.20 15.62
N SER A 359 -3.12 12.55 16.25
CA SER A 359 -3.01 11.12 16.05
C SER A 359 -2.72 10.21 17.27
N LYS A 360 -2.38 10.70 18.47
CA LYS A 360 -2.49 9.88 19.70
C LYS A 360 -3.95 9.70 20.14
N PHE A 361 -4.80 10.71 19.90
CA PHE A 361 -6.23 10.66 20.24
C PHE A 361 -7.13 10.48 19.00
N TYR A 362 -6.85 11.16 17.89
CA TYR A 362 -7.70 11.18 16.69
C TYR A 362 -7.27 10.22 15.58
N GLY A 363 -6.04 9.71 15.64
CA GLY A 363 -5.50 8.64 14.83
C GLY A 363 -5.05 8.89 13.38
N VAL A 364 -4.88 10.14 12.96
CA VAL A 364 -4.39 10.57 11.64
C VAL A 364 -3.03 9.98 11.20
N THR A 365 -3.02 9.19 10.13
CA THR A 365 -1.81 8.64 9.49
C THR A 365 -1.05 9.68 8.67
N GLY A 366 -1.78 10.51 7.92
CA GLY A 366 -1.25 11.54 7.03
C GLY A 366 -2.26 12.69 6.95
N ILE A 367 -1.74 13.92 6.85
CA ILE A 367 -2.53 15.15 6.89
C ILE A 367 -2.81 15.66 5.46
N PRO A 368 -3.96 16.31 5.22
CA PRO A 368 -4.96 16.75 6.20
C PRO A 368 -5.82 15.59 6.66
N THR A 369 -6.48 15.81 7.79
CA THR A 369 -7.70 15.07 8.09
C THR A 369 -8.67 15.97 8.81
N GLN A 370 -9.86 16.15 8.24
CA GLN A 370 -10.95 16.86 8.89
C GLN A 370 -11.84 15.90 9.67
N PHE A 371 -12.28 16.33 10.84
CA PHE A 371 -13.30 15.70 11.66
C PHE A 371 -14.45 16.68 11.84
N VAL A 372 -15.60 16.41 11.23
CA VAL A 372 -16.83 17.16 11.54
C VAL A 372 -17.43 16.56 12.80
N ILE A 373 -17.86 17.39 13.74
CA ILE A 373 -18.31 17.03 15.09
C ILE A 373 -19.63 17.75 15.37
N GLY A 374 -20.63 17.05 15.86
CA GLY A 374 -21.95 17.58 16.18
C GLY A 374 -21.99 18.37 17.49
N ARG A 375 -23.10 19.09 17.71
CA ARG A 375 -23.33 19.93 18.91
C ARG A 375 -23.29 19.16 20.23
N ASP A 376 -23.51 17.84 20.17
CA ASP A 376 -23.41 16.90 21.29
C ASP A 376 -21.98 16.41 21.57
N GLY A 377 -20.97 16.91 20.83
CA GLY A 377 -19.57 16.53 20.95
C GLY A 377 -19.20 15.22 20.25
N LYS A 378 -20.08 14.62 19.43
CA LYS A 378 -19.76 13.40 18.68
C LYS A 378 -19.23 13.72 17.28
N ILE A 379 -18.16 13.05 16.86
CA ILE A 379 -17.70 13.03 15.47
C ILE A 379 -18.87 12.55 14.59
N VAL A 380 -19.13 13.27 13.50
CA VAL A 380 -20.14 13.00 12.47
C VAL A 380 -19.49 12.45 11.20
N ALA A 381 -18.26 12.87 10.89
CA ALA A 381 -17.45 12.30 9.81
C ALA A 381 -15.95 12.52 10.05
N SER A 382 -15.13 11.62 9.50
CA SER A 382 -13.67 11.74 9.36
C SER A 382 -13.32 11.75 7.87
N ILE A 383 -12.45 12.67 7.44
CA ILE A 383 -12.20 12.98 6.03
C ILE A 383 -10.68 13.11 5.82
N VAL A 384 -10.03 12.03 5.36
CA VAL A 384 -8.58 12.03 5.10
C VAL A 384 -8.30 12.56 3.68
N GLY A 385 -7.23 13.33 3.54
CA GLY A 385 -6.85 13.95 2.28
C GLY A 385 -7.86 14.98 1.79
N ASN A 386 -7.52 15.68 0.70
CA ASN A 386 -8.37 16.70 0.10
C ASN A 386 -8.92 16.28 -1.28
N GLY A 387 -10.15 16.67 -1.61
CA GLY A 387 -10.74 16.61 -2.96
C GLY A 387 -10.77 17.93 -3.76
N GLY A 388 -10.57 19.10 -3.13
CA GLY A 388 -10.47 20.42 -3.77
C GLY A 388 -11.71 21.30 -3.59
N ASP A 389 -11.82 22.36 -4.41
CA ASP A 389 -12.94 23.33 -4.36
C ASP A 389 -14.32 22.73 -4.73
N THR A 390 -14.37 21.47 -5.20
CA THR A 390 -15.60 20.70 -5.49
C THR A 390 -15.85 19.57 -4.48
N ASP A 391 -15.10 19.53 -3.38
CA ASP A 391 -15.13 18.45 -2.39
C ASP A 391 -16.29 18.59 -1.40
N THR A 392 -17.48 18.20 -1.86
CA THR A 392 -18.72 18.23 -1.07
C THR A 392 -18.69 17.36 0.21
N ARG A 393 -17.64 16.56 0.49
CA ARG A 393 -17.52 15.68 1.67
C ARG A 393 -17.84 16.42 2.98
N THR A 394 -17.21 17.56 3.24
CA THR A 394 -17.37 18.29 4.49
C THR A 394 -18.78 18.89 4.62
N GLU A 395 -19.40 19.35 3.52
CA GLU A 395 -20.80 19.81 3.52
C GLU A 395 -21.80 18.67 3.73
N GLY A 396 -21.53 17.49 3.16
CA GLY A 396 -22.30 16.28 3.45
C GLY A 396 -22.27 15.91 4.93
N ALA A 397 -21.15 16.12 5.60
CA ALA A 397 -20.99 15.89 7.04
C ALA A 397 -21.68 16.97 7.89
N LEU A 398 -21.60 18.25 7.50
CA LEU A 398 -22.40 19.31 8.13
C LEU A 398 -23.91 19.02 8.02
N ALA A 399 -24.37 18.54 6.86
CA ALA A 399 -25.76 18.14 6.67
C ALA A 399 -26.19 16.97 7.59
N LEU A 400 -25.27 16.07 7.95
CA LEU A 400 -25.50 15.02 8.95
C LEU A 400 -25.44 15.56 10.40
N ALA A 401 -24.69 16.64 10.65
CA ALA A 401 -24.64 17.36 11.92
C ALA A 401 -25.87 18.29 12.17
N GLY A 402 -26.90 18.19 11.33
CA GLY A 402 -28.12 19.00 11.42
C GLY A 402 -27.94 20.44 10.95
N ILE A 403 -26.97 20.72 10.07
CA ILE A 403 -26.85 21.99 9.36
C ILE A 403 -27.71 21.96 8.09
N LYS A 404 -28.43 23.04 7.81
CA LYS A 404 -29.17 23.21 6.55
C LYS A 404 -28.18 23.48 5.42
N VAL A 405 -27.92 22.46 4.63
CA VAL A 405 -27.13 22.43 3.39
C VAL A 405 -28.11 22.23 2.23
N ASP A 406 -27.80 22.73 1.03
CA ASP A 406 -28.64 22.48 -0.14
C ASP A 406 -28.68 20.99 -0.52
N GLU A 407 -29.82 20.52 -1.01
CA GLU A 407 -30.13 19.08 -1.08
C GLU A 407 -29.21 18.31 -2.04
N ALA A 408 -28.83 18.93 -3.16
CA ALA A 408 -27.91 18.35 -4.14
C ALA A 408 -26.49 18.20 -3.56
N THR A 409 -25.95 19.25 -2.94
CA THR A 409 -24.62 19.24 -2.31
C THR A 409 -24.59 18.32 -1.09
N ALA A 410 -25.64 18.33 -0.26
CA ALA A 410 -25.76 17.41 0.87
C ALA A 410 -25.78 15.94 0.44
N THR A 411 -26.43 15.64 -0.69
CA THR A 411 -26.51 14.27 -1.25
C THR A 411 -25.19 13.85 -1.88
N ALA A 412 -24.59 14.70 -2.72
CA ALA A 412 -23.28 14.47 -3.32
C ALA A 412 -22.19 14.30 -2.23
N GLY A 413 -22.22 15.13 -1.20
CA GLY A 413 -21.28 15.10 -0.08
C GLY A 413 -21.38 13.82 0.75
N LYS A 414 -22.60 13.36 1.07
CA LYS A 414 -22.80 12.08 1.76
C LYS A 414 -22.31 10.89 0.91
N ALA A 415 -22.55 10.91 -0.39
CA ALA A 415 -22.01 9.87 -1.30
C ALA A 415 -20.48 9.92 -1.40
N ALA A 416 -19.88 11.12 -1.46
CA ALA A 416 -18.44 11.32 -1.50
C ALA A 416 -17.76 10.93 -0.17
N LEU A 417 -18.41 11.16 0.98
CA LEU A 417 -17.98 10.66 2.28
C LEU A 417 -17.96 9.14 2.32
N ILE A 418 -19.00 8.48 1.79
CA ILE A 418 -19.08 7.02 1.76
C ILE A 418 -18.04 6.42 0.80
N LYS A 419 -17.71 7.07 -0.33
CA LYS A 419 -16.59 6.64 -1.19
C LYS A 419 -15.22 6.94 -0.54
N SER A 420 -15.10 8.06 0.15
CA SER A 420 -13.98 8.35 1.06
C SER A 420 -14.11 7.65 2.42
N ALA A 421 -15.00 6.66 2.49
CA ALA A 421 -15.06 5.57 3.45
C ALA A 421 -15.12 4.24 2.67
N ALA A 422 -14.49 4.17 1.48
CA ALA A 422 -14.30 2.96 0.65
C ALA A 422 -12.84 2.62 0.21
N ASP A 423 -11.96 3.59 -0.10
CA ASP A 423 -10.62 3.30 -0.67
C ASP A 423 -9.43 3.01 0.33
N GLU A 424 -9.28 3.71 1.47
CA GLU A 424 -8.10 3.74 2.37
C GLU A 424 -7.73 2.44 3.10
N ALA A 425 -8.60 1.41 3.13
CA ALA A 425 -8.16 0.04 3.46
C ALA A 425 -8.80 -1.07 2.62
N ALA A 426 -8.96 -0.76 1.34
CA ALA A 426 -8.12 -1.52 0.42
C ALA A 426 -6.62 -1.25 0.72
N ALA A 427 -6.21 0.03 0.86
CA ALA A 427 -4.80 0.42 1.10
C ALA A 427 -4.17 -0.07 2.42
N ALA A 428 -4.65 0.32 3.62
CA ALA A 428 -4.00 -0.05 4.89
C ALA A 428 -3.94 -1.57 5.14
N LYS A 429 -4.89 -2.33 4.55
CA LYS A 429 -4.92 -3.80 4.59
C LYS A 429 -3.82 -4.45 3.74
N ALA A 430 -3.32 -3.76 2.71
CA ALA A 430 -2.23 -4.23 1.86
C ALA A 430 -0.82 -3.92 2.42
N ALA A 431 -0.70 -3.00 3.38
CA ALA A 431 0.58 -2.61 3.98
C ALA A 431 1.13 -3.62 5.02
N ALA A 432 0.37 -4.68 5.36
CA ALA A 432 0.60 -5.50 6.54
C ALA A 432 1.32 -6.85 6.29
N SER A 433 1.75 -7.16 5.06
CA SER A 433 2.13 -8.54 4.68
C SER A 433 3.35 -8.64 3.74
N ALA A 434 4.54 -8.26 4.22
CA ALA A 434 5.81 -8.41 3.47
C ALA A 434 7.01 -8.71 4.39
N PRO A 435 7.87 -9.70 4.06
CA PRO A 435 9.12 -9.94 4.78
C PRO A 435 10.37 -10.21 3.89
N PRO A 436 11.55 -9.59 4.14
CA PRO A 436 12.61 -10.35 4.78
C PRO A 436 12.11 -10.73 6.18
N ARG A 437 12.31 -11.98 6.65
CA ARG A 437 11.62 -12.38 7.88
C ARG A 437 11.96 -11.43 9.00
N ALA A 438 10.92 -10.85 9.61
CA ALA A 438 11.08 -9.99 10.76
C ALA A 438 11.99 -10.72 11.75
N PRO A 439 13.04 -10.06 12.29
CA PRO A 439 13.87 -10.68 13.30
C PRO A 439 12.99 -11.31 14.37
N PHE A 440 13.35 -12.49 14.86
CA PHE A 440 12.54 -13.23 15.83
C PHE A 440 12.01 -12.27 16.91
N MET A 441 10.68 -12.10 16.94
CA MET A 441 10.05 -10.93 17.56
C MET A 441 9.83 -11.15 19.05
N GLU A 442 10.76 -10.68 19.86
CA GLU A 442 10.65 -10.62 21.33
C GLU A 442 9.56 -9.64 21.82
N ASN A 443 9.05 -8.79 20.90
CA ASN A 443 8.16 -7.65 21.18
C ASN A 443 6.93 -7.62 20.23
N TYR A 444 6.42 -8.78 19.80
CA TYR A 444 5.18 -8.88 19.01
C TYR A 444 4.04 -9.45 19.86
N ALA A 445 2.84 -8.89 19.72
CA ALA A 445 1.78 -8.85 20.74
C ALA A 445 2.07 -7.91 21.93
N LYS A 446 1.13 -7.80 22.88
CA LYS A 446 1.31 -7.02 24.13
C LYS A 446 2.23 -7.71 25.13
N LEU A 447 2.55 -8.99 24.93
CA LEU A 447 3.46 -9.75 25.77
C LEU A 447 4.89 -9.52 25.27
N VAL A 448 5.74 -9.04 26.17
CA VAL A 448 7.15 -8.73 25.92
C VAL A 448 8.00 -9.85 26.53
N ALA A 449 9.12 -10.20 25.90
CA ALA A 449 10.05 -11.19 26.46
C ALA A 449 10.50 -10.81 27.88
N GLY A 450 10.50 -11.77 28.81
CA GLY A 450 10.75 -11.55 30.23
C GLY A 450 9.58 -10.94 31.01
N GLN A 451 8.34 -11.12 30.54
CA GLN A 451 7.11 -10.82 31.30
C GLN A 451 6.27 -12.08 31.52
N PRO A 452 5.57 -12.20 32.67
CA PRO A 452 4.73 -13.35 32.95
C PRO A 452 3.56 -13.44 31.96
N VAL A 453 3.25 -14.66 31.52
CA VAL A 453 2.17 -14.94 30.57
C VAL A 453 0.81 -14.85 31.29
N PRO A 454 -0.19 -14.13 30.74
CA PRO A 454 -1.54 -14.11 31.31
C PRO A 454 -2.18 -15.49 31.17
N ASP A 455 -2.80 -15.94 32.26
CA ASP A 455 -3.42 -17.25 32.30
C ASP A 455 -4.72 -17.31 31.48
N VAL A 456 -5.04 -18.50 30.96
CA VAL A 456 -6.25 -18.77 30.19
C VAL A 456 -6.85 -20.10 30.60
N THR A 457 -8.18 -20.14 30.71
CA THR A 457 -8.92 -21.37 30.92
C THR A 457 -9.14 -22.08 29.59
N LEU A 458 -8.70 -23.33 29.51
CA LEU A 458 -8.86 -24.25 28.38
C LEU A 458 -9.76 -25.41 28.79
N GLN A 459 -10.22 -26.24 27.83
CA GLN A 459 -10.92 -27.50 28.13
C GLN A 459 -10.11 -28.71 27.70
N ASN A 460 -10.01 -29.70 28.58
CA ASN A 460 -9.40 -30.99 28.27
C ASN A 460 -10.36 -31.87 27.44
N VAL A 461 -9.90 -33.08 27.09
CA VAL A 461 -10.65 -34.06 26.29
C VAL A 461 -11.98 -34.49 26.91
N ASP A 462 -12.10 -34.42 28.24
CA ASP A 462 -13.31 -34.74 29.00
C ASP A 462 -14.22 -33.51 29.22
N GLY A 463 -13.83 -32.34 28.71
CA GLY A 463 -14.53 -31.07 28.88
C GLY A 463 -14.33 -30.40 30.24
N GLN A 464 -13.43 -30.91 31.07
CA GLN A 464 -13.04 -30.26 32.32
C GLN A 464 -12.21 -29.00 31.99
N SER A 465 -12.54 -27.90 32.66
CA SER A 465 -11.75 -26.66 32.58
C SER A 465 -10.42 -26.82 33.29
N VAL A 466 -9.32 -26.41 32.64
CA VAL A 466 -7.94 -26.44 33.16
C VAL A 466 -7.26 -25.14 32.76
N ASN A 467 -6.48 -24.51 33.65
CA ASN A 467 -5.78 -23.27 33.33
C ASN A 467 -4.40 -23.55 32.72
N LEU A 468 -3.92 -22.71 31.79
CA LEU A 468 -2.61 -22.93 31.16
C LEU A 468 -1.48 -22.92 32.18
N SER A 469 -1.52 -22.04 33.18
CA SER A 469 -0.52 -21.96 34.25
C SER A 469 -0.35 -23.29 35.00
N GLU A 470 -1.42 -24.05 35.19
CA GLU A 470 -1.42 -25.37 35.85
C GLU A 470 -0.73 -26.43 34.97
N ILE A 471 -0.94 -26.36 33.65
CA ILE A 471 -0.40 -27.30 32.66
C ILE A 471 1.11 -27.11 32.51
N ILE A 472 1.57 -25.85 32.45
CA ILE A 472 2.98 -25.49 32.19
C ILE A 472 3.82 -25.30 33.47
N LYS A 473 3.22 -25.41 34.66
CA LYS A 473 3.88 -25.15 35.95
C LYS A 473 5.23 -25.87 36.08
N GLY A 474 6.32 -25.10 36.16
CA GLY A 474 7.68 -25.62 36.30
C GLY A 474 8.29 -26.23 35.04
N LYS A 475 7.72 -25.97 33.85
CA LYS A 475 8.11 -26.57 32.57
C LYS A 475 8.29 -25.50 31.51
N THR A 476 9.32 -25.62 30.67
CA THR A 476 9.44 -24.77 29.47
C THR A 476 8.38 -25.20 28.46
N ALA A 477 7.44 -24.33 28.13
CA ALA A 477 6.30 -24.68 27.29
C ALA A 477 6.41 -24.13 25.87
N ILE A 478 6.16 -24.98 24.88
CA ILE A 478 5.85 -24.57 23.51
C ILE A 478 4.32 -24.56 23.40
N PHE A 479 3.71 -23.38 23.51
CA PHE A 479 2.26 -23.22 23.36
C PHE A 479 1.92 -22.93 21.90
N SER A 480 1.38 -23.91 21.19
CA SER A 480 1.02 -23.80 19.77
C SER A 480 -0.48 -23.55 19.60
N ILE A 481 -0.84 -22.57 18.75
CA ILE A 481 -2.24 -22.19 18.48
C ILE A 481 -2.55 -22.41 17.01
N SER A 482 -3.64 -23.12 16.72
CA SER A 482 -4.17 -23.35 15.37
C SER A 482 -5.68 -23.19 15.27
N SER A 483 -6.18 -22.83 14.08
CA SER A 483 -7.57 -22.46 13.80
C SER A 483 -8.33 -23.53 13.00
N GLY A 484 -9.61 -23.74 13.32
CA GLY A 484 -10.61 -24.37 12.44
C GLY A 484 -10.50 -25.87 12.14
N GLY A 485 -9.34 -26.50 12.34
CA GLY A 485 -9.12 -27.91 11.98
C GLY A 485 -7.90 -28.53 12.65
N GLY A 486 -7.59 -28.09 13.88
CA GLY A 486 -6.45 -28.54 14.67
C GLY A 486 -5.08 -28.23 14.05
N LEU A 487 -4.07 -29.00 14.44
CA LEU A 487 -2.72 -28.88 13.85
C LEU A 487 -2.68 -29.57 12.48
N TYR A 488 -2.03 -28.92 11.50
CA TYR A 488 -1.68 -29.55 10.22
C TYR A 488 -0.74 -30.76 10.45
N ALA A 489 -0.84 -31.79 9.62
CA ALA A 489 -0.19 -33.09 9.84
C ALA A 489 1.33 -32.99 10.04
N ASP A 490 2.01 -32.16 9.25
CA ASP A 490 3.47 -31.98 9.32
C ASP A 490 3.87 -31.25 10.61
N GLY A 491 3.05 -30.29 11.04
CA GLY A 491 3.19 -29.63 12.34
C GLY A 491 2.95 -30.59 13.51
N LEU A 492 1.96 -31.51 13.39
CA LEU A 492 1.66 -32.51 14.41
C LEU A 492 2.87 -33.42 14.67
N ALA A 493 3.51 -33.92 13.61
CA ALA A 493 4.72 -34.75 13.71
C ALA A 493 5.94 -33.97 14.24
N PHE A 494 6.11 -32.72 13.82
CA PHE A 494 7.15 -31.82 14.33
C PHE A 494 7.00 -31.58 15.84
N TYR A 495 5.80 -31.24 16.30
CA TYR A 495 5.51 -31.01 17.72
C TYR A 495 5.62 -32.30 18.56
N GLU A 496 5.24 -33.46 18.03
CA GLU A 496 5.41 -34.75 18.72
C GLU A 496 6.89 -35.11 18.89
N ASN A 497 7.71 -34.85 17.87
CA ASN A 497 9.17 -35.04 17.94
C ASN A 497 9.78 -34.14 19.03
N LEU A 498 9.48 -32.83 19.03
CA LEU A 498 9.95 -31.91 20.07
C LEU A 498 9.47 -32.32 21.47
N SER A 499 8.19 -32.69 21.62
CA SER A 499 7.62 -33.17 22.87
C SER A 499 8.41 -34.35 23.43
N ARG A 500 8.58 -35.43 22.66
CA ARG A 500 9.30 -36.63 23.12
C ARG A 500 10.79 -36.38 23.36
N LYS A 501 11.45 -35.65 22.45
CA LYS A 501 12.91 -35.42 22.51
C LYS A 501 13.32 -34.54 23.70
N TYR A 502 12.46 -33.60 24.10
CA TYR A 502 12.78 -32.61 25.14
C TYR A 502 11.99 -32.78 26.46
N ALA A 503 11.05 -33.73 26.57
CA ALA A 503 10.37 -34.05 27.83
C ALA A 503 11.35 -34.31 29.00
N GLY A 504 12.47 -35.00 28.75
CA GLY A 504 13.51 -35.25 29.75
C GLY A 504 14.27 -34.00 30.24
N GLN A 505 14.07 -32.85 29.59
CA GLN A 505 14.59 -31.55 30.02
C GLN A 505 13.48 -30.64 30.60
N GLY A 506 12.29 -31.20 30.90
CA GLY A 506 11.15 -30.43 31.39
C GLY A 506 10.47 -29.57 30.33
N VAL A 507 10.66 -29.86 29.03
CA VAL A 507 9.92 -29.20 27.96
C VAL A 507 8.56 -29.88 27.79
N VAL A 508 7.51 -29.08 27.63
CA VAL A 508 6.16 -29.55 27.29
C VAL A 508 5.67 -28.85 26.03
N VAL A 509 5.10 -29.60 25.10
CA VAL A 509 4.26 -28.98 24.04
C VAL A 509 2.83 -28.94 24.55
N VAL A 510 2.16 -27.81 24.36
CA VAL A 510 0.72 -27.66 24.63
C VAL A 510 0.09 -27.09 23.37
N ALA A 511 -0.90 -27.77 22.80
CA ALA A 511 -1.58 -27.29 21.61
C ALA A 511 -3.02 -26.87 21.90
N LEU A 512 -3.42 -25.72 21.36
CA LEU A 512 -4.80 -25.27 21.30
C LEU A 512 -5.37 -25.57 19.91
N SER A 513 -6.30 -26.53 19.85
CA SER A 513 -6.89 -27.03 18.61
C SER A 513 -8.27 -26.41 18.38
N ALA A 514 -8.28 -25.24 17.74
CA ALA A 514 -9.46 -24.54 17.23
C ALA A 514 -10.54 -24.13 18.28
N TYR A 515 -10.78 -22.83 18.36
CA TYR A 515 -12.01 -22.24 18.90
C TYR A 515 -13.16 -22.38 17.87
N SER A 516 -13.41 -23.61 17.41
CA SER A 516 -14.53 -23.97 16.51
C SER A 516 -15.68 -24.55 17.33
N LYS A 517 -16.48 -25.48 16.80
CA LYS A 517 -17.36 -26.27 17.67
C LYS A 517 -16.55 -27.33 18.42
N ARG A 518 -17.09 -27.78 19.55
CA ARG A 518 -16.49 -28.84 20.38
C ARG A 518 -16.49 -30.19 19.66
N GLU A 519 -17.54 -30.45 18.89
CA GLU A 519 -17.70 -31.66 18.09
C GLU A 519 -16.66 -31.73 16.96
N ASP A 520 -16.31 -30.58 16.36
CA ASP A 520 -15.25 -30.49 15.33
C ASP A 520 -13.88 -30.88 15.93
N PHE A 521 -13.60 -30.42 17.16
CA PHE A 521 -12.38 -30.74 17.92
C PHE A 521 -12.31 -32.23 18.27
N ASP A 522 -13.39 -32.83 18.78
CA ASP A 522 -13.39 -34.23 19.17
C ASP A 522 -13.26 -35.17 17.95
N GLN A 523 -13.93 -34.87 16.84
CA GLN A 523 -13.76 -35.63 15.59
C GLN A 523 -12.34 -35.51 15.02
N TRP A 524 -11.73 -34.32 15.08
CA TRP A 524 -10.32 -34.14 14.67
C TRP A 524 -9.37 -34.93 15.58
N ARG A 525 -9.62 -34.91 16.90
CA ARG A 525 -8.83 -35.63 17.90
C ARG A 525 -8.89 -37.14 17.68
N GLU A 526 -10.09 -37.71 17.52
CA GLU A 526 -10.31 -39.13 17.25
C GLU A 526 -9.58 -39.57 15.98
N LYS A 527 -9.73 -38.83 14.87
CA LYS A 527 -9.05 -39.07 13.59
C LYS A 527 -7.51 -38.98 13.65
N ASN A 528 -6.96 -38.42 14.74
CA ASN A 528 -5.52 -38.27 14.96
C ASN A 528 -5.02 -38.95 16.24
N ALA A 529 -5.84 -39.80 16.88
CA ALA A 529 -5.46 -40.57 18.05
C ALA A 529 -4.18 -41.40 17.78
N GLY A 530 -3.27 -41.44 18.76
CA GLY A 530 -1.99 -42.13 18.66
C GLY A 530 -0.91 -41.44 17.84
N LYS A 531 -1.21 -40.37 17.08
CA LYS A 531 -0.21 -39.59 16.31
C LYS A 531 0.54 -38.55 17.15
N PHE A 532 0.06 -38.28 18.36
CA PHE A 532 0.64 -37.35 19.31
C PHE A 532 0.44 -37.87 20.75
N SER A 533 1.32 -37.43 21.65
CA SER A 533 1.30 -37.72 23.09
C SER A 533 1.28 -36.45 23.95
N PHE A 534 1.52 -35.28 23.36
CA PHE A 534 1.42 -34.00 24.05
C PHE A 534 -0.04 -33.58 24.30
N PRO A 535 -0.32 -32.83 25.38
CA PRO A 535 -1.65 -32.29 25.65
C PRO A 535 -2.20 -31.40 24.52
N VAL A 536 -3.43 -31.69 24.09
CA VAL A 536 -4.19 -30.87 23.14
C VAL A 536 -5.52 -30.49 23.77
N TYR A 537 -5.83 -29.19 23.78
CA TYR A 537 -7.00 -28.62 24.44
C TYR A 537 -7.95 -27.93 23.44
N PHE A 538 -9.20 -27.79 23.86
CA PHE A 538 -10.22 -26.97 23.23
C PHE A 538 -10.29 -25.59 23.89
N ASP A 539 -10.71 -24.57 23.15
CA ASP A 539 -10.99 -23.22 23.71
C ASP A 539 -12.47 -23.16 24.14
N PRO A 540 -12.78 -23.03 25.44
CA PRO A 540 -14.17 -23.01 25.94
C PRO A 540 -14.99 -21.80 25.45
N ALA A 541 -14.38 -20.76 24.86
CA ALA A 541 -15.14 -19.72 24.18
C ALA A 541 -15.83 -20.23 22.89
N GLY A 542 -15.26 -21.27 22.26
CA GLY A 542 -15.79 -21.92 21.06
C GLY A 542 -15.88 -21.01 19.83
N ARG A 543 -16.69 -21.42 18.84
CA ARG A 543 -16.92 -20.65 17.61
C ARG A 543 -17.64 -19.33 17.94
N GLY A 544 -17.06 -18.23 17.47
CA GLY A 544 -17.69 -16.91 17.59
C GLY A 544 -19.11 -16.86 17.04
N PRO A 545 -20.00 -16.06 17.66
CA PRO A 545 -21.43 -16.04 17.35
C PRO A 545 -21.67 -15.78 15.85
N GLN A 546 -22.66 -16.45 15.28
CA GLN A 546 -23.05 -16.30 13.89
C GLN A 546 -24.24 -15.33 13.77
N PRO A 547 -24.37 -14.57 12.67
CA PRO A 547 -25.51 -13.70 12.46
C PRO A 547 -26.76 -14.56 12.20
N ALA A 548 -27.93 -14.13 12.71
CA ALA A 548 -29.20 -14.86 12.60
C ALA A 548 -29.92 -14.71 11.24
N LYS A 549 -29.34 -13.91 10.34
CA LYS A 549 -29.75 -13.59 8.96
C LYS A 549 -28.47 -13.38 8.14
N ASP A 550 -28.54 -13.20 6.83
CA ASP A 550 -27.36 -12.72 6.11
C ASP A 550 -26.96 -11.31 6.61
N PHE A 551 -25.66 -11.01 6.64
CA PHE A 551 -25.18 -9.74 7.17
C PHE A 551 -25.69 -8.54 6.35
N ASN A 552 -26.05 -8.71 5.08
CA ASN A 552 -26.64 -7.64 4.27
C ASN A 552 -28.09 -7.33 4.69
N GLU A 553 -28.86 -8.36 5.08
CA GLU A 553 -30.27 -8.30 5.49
C GLU A 553 -30.51 -7.68 6.89
N MET A 554 -29.46 -7.61 7.72
CA MET A 554 -29.56 -7.10 9.09
C MET A 554 -29.76 -5.58 9.18
N THR A 555 -30.56 -5.10 10.14
CA THR A 555 -30.66 -3.66 10.44
C THR A 555 -29.34 -3.11 11.04
N PRO A 556 -29.13 -1.78 11.08
CA PRO A 556 -27.98 -1.18 11.77
C PRO A 556 -27.90 -1.56 13.27
N GLU A 557 -29.05 -1.74 13.92
CA GLU A 557 -29.18 -2.15 15.32
C GLU A 557 -28.79 -3.62 15.49
N GLU A 558 -29.27 -4.50 14.61
CA GLU A 558 -28.85 -5.91 14.56
C GLU A 558 -27.34 -6.03 14.31
N LYS A 559 -26.79 -5.26 13.37
CA LYS A 559 -25.35 -5.16 13.08
C LYS A 559 -24.55 -4.67 14.30
N LYS A 560 -25.04 -3.66 15.01
CA LYS A 560 -24.41 -3.10 16.22
C LYS A 560 -24.48 -4.06 17.41
N ALA A 561 -25.60 -4.76 17.59
CA ALA A 561 -25.76 -5.81 18.58
C ALA A 561 -24.82 -6.98 18.28
N PHE A 562 -24.83 -7.50 17.05
CA PHE A 562 -23.93 -8.56 16.60
C PHE A 562 -22.45 -8.19 16.74
N GLY A 563 -22.05 -6.99 16.34
CA GLY A 563 -20.69 -6.49 16.54
C GLY A 563 -20.29 -6.34 18.01
N THR A 564 -21.25 -6.12 18.91
CA THR A 564 -21.01 -6.10 20.37
C THR A 564 -20.88 -7.51 20.92
N LEU A 565 -21.80 -8.40 20.55
CA LEU A 565 -21.78 -9.83 20.87
C LEU A 565 -20.46 -10.48 20.43
N GLN A 566 -19.98 -10.16 19.23
CA GLN A 566 -18.66 -10.57 18.74
C GLN A 566 -17.52 -10.02 19.61
N ARG A 567 -17.49 -8.71 19.95
CA ARG A 567 -16.43 -8.15 20.80
C ARG A 567 -16.39 -8.78 22.20
N GLU A 568 -17.55 -9.05 22.82
CA GLU A 568 -17.61 -9.67 24.15
C GLU A 568 -17.27 -11.17 24.12
N HIS A 569 -17.48 -11.86 23.00
CA HIS A 569 -16.95 -13.20 22.76
C HIS A 569 -15.41 -13.16 22.56
N MET A 570 -14.91 -12.28 21.69
CA MET A 570 -13.49 -12.16 21.34
C MET A 570 -12.58 -11.80 22.53
N LYS A 571 -13.11 -11.18 23.59
CA LYS A 571 -12.38 -10.98 24.87
C LYS A 571 -12.07 -12.29 25.62
N LYS A 572 -12.78 -13.38 25.32
CA LYS A 572 -12.72 -14.67 26.02
C LYS A 572 -11.96 -15.74 25.24
N VAL A 573 -11.80 -15.55 23.93
CA VAL A 573 -11.04 -16.42 23.02
C VAL A 573 -9.56 -16.37 23.41
N ALA A 574 -9.00 -17.51 23.85
CA ALA A 574 -7.64 -17.59 24.39
C ALA A 574 -6.56 -17.02 23.44
N PRO A 575 -6.57 -17.28 22.11
CA PRO A 575 -5.67 -16.64 21.16
C PRO A 575 -5.61 -15.11 21.26
N LEU A 576 -6.71 -14.44 21.58
CA LEU A 576 -6.78 -12.97 21.66
C LEU A 576 -6.35 -12.43 23.02
N VAL A 577 -6.48 -13.21 24.09
CA VAL A 577 -5.85 -12.92 25.38
C VAL A 577 -4.32 -12.92 25.20
N PHE A 578 -3.78 -13.90 24.47
CA PHE A 578 -2.35 -14.01 24.15
C PHE A 578 -1.82 -12.89 23.25
N THR A 579 -2.49 -12.61 22.13
CA THR A 579 -2.03 -11.55 21.22
C THR A 579 -2.31 -10.14 21.73
N GLY A 580 -3.07 -10.00 22.83
CA GLY A 580 -3.50 -8.71 23.36
C GLY A 580 -4.63 -8.05 22.55
N GLY A 581 -5.35 -8.83 21.74
CA GLY A 581 -6.50 -8.41 20.92
C GLY A 581 -6.28 -8.45 19.40
N ALA A 582 -5.12 -8.90 18.91
CA ALA A 582 -4.86 -9.00 17.48
C ALA A 582 -5.40 -10.33 16.91
N MET A 583 -6.44 -10.25 16.08
CA MET A 583 -6.98 -11.37 15.28
C MET A 583 -5.96 -11.81 14.23
N ALA A 584 -5.18 -12.85 14.53
CA ALA A 584 -4.16 -13.38 13.65
C ALA A 584 -4.61 -14.73 13.04
N PRO A 585 -5.05 -14.78 11.77
CA PRO A 585 -5.56 -15.99 11.12
C PRO A 585 -4.42 -16.90 10.60
N VAL A 586 -3.37 -17.05 11.40
CA VAL A 586 -2.09 -17.67 11.05
C VAL A 586 -1.67 -18.58 12.21
N PRO A 587 -1.01 -19.72 11.98
CA PRO A 587 -0.44 -20.52 13.07
C PRO A 587 0.61 -19.74 13.87
N HIS A 588 0.66 -19.95 15.18
CA HIS A 588 1.64 -19.35 16.07
C HIS A 588 2.20 -20.38 17.04
N ALA A 589 3.46 -20.18 17.44
CA ALA A 589 4.07 -20.86 18.58
C ALA A 589 4.64 -19.80 19.53
N TYR A 590 4.23 -19.86 20.79
CA TYR A 590 4.86 -19.13 21.88
C TYR A 590 5.82 -20.08 22.60
N VAL A 591 6.99 -19.57 23.02
CA VAL A 591 7.83 -20.28 23.99
C VAL A 591 7.81 -19.52 25.30
N ILE A 592 7.52 -20.26 26.36
CA ILE A 592 7.36 -19.79 27.74
C ILE A 592 8.38 -20.55 28.58
N ASP A 593 9.11 -19.88 29.46
CA ASP A 593 10.10 -20.54 30.33
C ASP A 593 9.44 -21.28 31.51
N ALA A 594 10.24 -22.03 32.26
CA ALA A 594 9.77 -22.81 33.40
C ALA A 594 9.21 -21.98 34.59
N LYS A 595 9.33 -20.64 34.59
CA LYS A 595 8.68 -19.75 35.55
C LYS A 595 7.28 -19.32 35.10
N GLY A 596 6.98 -19.44 33.80
CA GLY A 596 5.81 -18.83 33.17
C GLY A 596 6.11 -17.50 32.48
N ASP A 597 7.39 -17.11 32.31
CA ASP A 597 7.78 -15.89 31.60
C ASP A 597 7.79 -16.13 30.08
N MET A 598 7.27 -15.18 29.31
CA MET A 598 7.34 -15.20 27.84
C MET A 598 8.80 -15.11 27.38
N VAL A 599 9.25 -16.04 26.54
CA VAL A 599 10.55 -15.96 25.85
C VAL A 599 10.38 -15.35 24.45
N GLY A 600 9.21 -15.55 23.83
CA GLY A 600 8.77 -14.86 22.63
C GLY A 600 7.91 -15.72 21.69
N ILE A 601 7.61 -15.19 20.51
CA ILE A 601 6.66 -15.75 19.55
C ILE A 601 7.29 -16.04 18.17
N VAL A 602 6.84 -17.10 17.51
CA VAL A 602 7.08 -17.39 16.10
C VAL A 602 5.75 -17.40 15.34
N VAL A 603 5.72 -16.71 14.20
CA VAL A 603 4.54 -16.50 13.34
C VAL A 603 4.65 -17.35 12.06
N GLY A 604 3.59 -18.05 11.66
CA GLY A 604 3.50 -18.79 10.39
C GLY A 604 3.77 -20.28 10.50
N GLY A 605 3.86 -20.95 9.34
CA GLY A 605 4.20 -22.36 9.19
C GLY A 605 5.38 -22.57 8.23
N GLY A 606 6.05 -23.72 8.34
CA GLY A 606 7.19 -24.10 7.50
C GLY A 606 8.56 -24.02 8.21
N ALA A 607 9.64 -24.27 7.47
CA ALA A 607 11.00 -24.48 8.00
C ALA A 607 11.54 -23.38 8.96
N HIS A 608 11.09 -22.13 8.86
CA HIS A 608 11.50 -21.06 9.77
C HIS A 608 10.93 -21.23 11.19
N VAL A 609 9.85 -22.00 11.35
CA VAL A 609 9.24 -22.28 12.66
C VAL A 609 10.22 -23.09 13.51
N ALA A 610 10.90 -24.07 12.90
CA ALA A 610 11.96 -24.82 13.57
C ALA A 610 13.14 -23.91 13.96
N GLU A 611 13.61 -23.04 13.06
CA GLU A 611 14.71 -22.10 13.37
C GLU A 611 14.35 -21.09 14.48
N GLY A 612 13.11 -20.60 14.49
CA GLY A 612 12.60 -19.67 15.51
C GLY A 612 12.39 -20.34 16.86
N ILE A 613 11.73 -21.52 16.88
CA ILE A 613 11.51 -22.30 18.11
C ILE A 613 12.85 -22.78 18.67
N GLY A 614 13.81 -23.21 17.84
CA GLY A 614 15.14 -23.57 18.30
C GLY A 614 15.88 -22.39 18.96
N ASN A 615 15.82 -21.19 18.35
CA ASN A 615 16.38 -19.98 18.98
C ASN A 615 15.74 -19.68 20.34
N LEU A 616 14.42 -19.81 20.43
CA LEU A 616 13.64 -19.62 21.65
C LEU A 616 13.95 -20.66 22.74
N LEU A 617 14.05 -21.94 22.38
CA LEU A 617 14.36 -23.02 23.32
C LEU A 617 15.77 -22.88 23.91
N LEU A 618 16.76 -22.48 23.10
CA LEU A 618 18.10 -22.13 23.58
C LEU A 618 18.07 -20.97 24.58
N ARG A 619 17.27 -19.93 24.30
CA ARG A 619 17.05 -18.79 25.21
C ARG A 619 16.31 -19.20 26.50
N ALA A 620 15.44 -20.21 26.43
CA ALA A 620 14.79 -20.84 27.57
C ALA A 620 15.68 -21.87 28.32
N GLY A 621 16.96 -21.98 27.97
CA GLY A 621 17.94 -22.86 28.63
C GLY A 621 17.91 -24.33 28.21
N VAL A 622 17.11 -24.70 27.19
CA VAL A 622 16.99 -26.08 26.70
C VAL A 622 18.20 -26.43 25.83
N LYS A 623 18.82 -27.58 26.08
CA LYS A 623 19.96 -28.09 25.30
C LYS A 623 19.44 -28.84 24.08
N LEU A 624 19.51 -28.22 22.91
CA LEU A 624 19.06 -28.84 21.66
C LEU A 624 20.03 -29.92 21.15
N ALA A 625 19.46 -30.95 20.54
CA ALA A 625 20.16 -31.90 19.71
C ALA A 625 20.61 -31.24 18.39
N THR A 626 21.65 -31.80 17.76
CA THR A 626 22.28 -31.26 16.54
C THR A 626 21.27 -30.96 15.43
N ASP A 627 20.31 -31.85 15.20
CA ASP A 627 19.36 -31.77 14.08
C ASP A 627 18.30 -30.66 14.26
N ASP A 628 18.07 -30.19 15.49
CA ASP A 628 17.14 -29.09 15.78
C ASP A 628 17.87 -27.75 15.99
N MET A 629 19.20 -27.72 15.82
CA MET A 629 20.02 -26.53 16.04
C MET A 629 19.77 -25.48 14.95
N PRO A 630 19.42 -24.23 15.29
CA PRO A 630 19.19 -23.19 14.27
C PRO A 630 20.43 -22.88 13.43
N LYS A 631 20.24 -22.72 12.11
CA LYS A 631 21.32 -22.33 11.17
C LYS A 631 22.04 -21.02 11.57
N LYS A 632 21.33 -20.13 12.26
CA LYS A 632 21.88 -18.99 12.98
C LYS A 632 21.21 -18.86 14.35
N VAL A 633 22.02 -18.70 15.39
CA VAL A 633 21.58 -18.23 16.70
C VAL A 633 21.62 -16.69 16.69
N TRP A 634 20.51 -16.05 17.07
CA TRP A 634 20.35 -14.59 17.03
C TRP A 634 20.42 -13.98 18.43
N THR A 635 21.29 -12.99 18.61
CA THR A 635 21.37 -12.23 19.87
C THR A 635 20.12 -11.37 20.10
N ALA A 636 19.82 -11.04 21.35
CA ALA A 636 18.74 -10.11 21.74
C ALA A 636 19.00 -8.64 21.35
N ALA A 637 20.09 -8.35 20.63
CA ALA A 637 20.40 -7.04 20.06
C ALA A 637 20.09 -7.00 18.56
N GLU A 638 20.48 -8.04 17.81
CA GLU A 638 20.15 -8.20 16.38
C GLU A 638 18.64 -8.36 16.13
N THR A 639 17.89 -8.78 17.15
CA THR A 639 16.43 -8.94 17.06
C THR A 639 15.63 -7.65 17.24
N LYS A 640 16.30 -6.52 17.51
CA LYS A 640 15.64 -5.22 17.69
C LYS A 640 15.39 -4.52 16.35
N PRO A 641 14.24 -3.84 16.18
CA PRO A 641 13.98 -3.04 14.97
C PRO A 641 14.90 -1.81 14.87
N PRO A 642 15.25 -1.36 13.64
CA PRO A 642 16.20 -0.26 13.42
C PRO A 642 15.63 1.15 13.68
N VAL A 643 16.53 2.13 13.78
CA VAL A 643 16.23 3.55 14.12
C VAL A 643 16.26 4.44 12.86
N PRO A 644 15.36 5.46 12.71
CA PRO A 644 15.35 6.37 11.55
C PRO A 644 16.50 7.38 11.49
N GLU A 645 16.78 7.90 10.28
CA GLU A 645 17.84 8.89 9.99
C GLU A 645 17.43 10.37 10.22
N ALA A 646 18.42 11.26 10.25
CA ALA A 646 18.27 12.71 10.41
C ALA A 646 18.03 13.44 9.06
N LYS A 647 17.52 14.68 9.13
CA LYS A 647 16.94 15.40 7.99
C LYS A 647 17.72 16.68 7.61
N VAL A 648 17.79 16.98 6.30
CA VAL A 648 18.40 18.20 5.73
C VAL A 648 17.33 19.26 5.39
N ASP A 649 17.68 20.54 5.51
CA ASP A 649 16.82 21.69 5.19
C ASP A 649 16.82 22.06 3.70
N MET A 650 15.67 22.54 3.20
CA MET A 650 15.50 22.94 1.80
C MET A 650 16.16 24.29 1.48
N ILE A 651 16.84 24.37 0.33
CA ILE A 651 17.54 25.58 -0.11
C ILE A 651 16.57 26.72 -0.47
N LYS A 652 16.95 27.96 -0.15
CA LYS A 652 16.05 29.12 -0.08
C LYS A 652 16.16 30.03 -1.32
N VAL A 653 15.06 30.71 -1.64
CA VAL A 653 15.03 31.82 -2.61
C VAL A 653 16.08 32.88 -2.24
N GLY A 654 16.76 33.43 -3.25
CA GLY A 654 17.89 34.35 -3.10
C GLY A 654 19.25 33.66 -2.92
N ALA A 655 19.31 32.37 -2.62
CA ALA A 655 20.57 31.63 -2.61
C ALA A 655 21.09 31.39 -4.04
N ALA A 656 22.41 31.31 -4.22
CA ALA A 656 23.00 30.79 -5.45
C ALA A 656 22.63 29.30 -5.60
N ALA A 657 22.19 28.89 -6.78
CA ALA A 657 21.84 27.49 -7.04
C ALA A 657 23.12 26.64 -7.21
N PRO A 658 23.38 25.63 -6.34
CA PRO A 658 24.61 24.83 -6.39
C PRO A 658 24.70 24.00 -7.67
N ASP A 659 25.86 24.01 -8.32
CA ASP A 659 26.16 23.00 -9.33
C ASP A 659 26.32 21.61 -8.66
N PHE A 660 25.89 20.58 -9.37
CA PHE A 660 26.01 19.18 -8.96
C PHE A 660 26.38 18.30 -10.16
N PRO A 661 26.97 17.11 -9.96
CA PRO A 661 27.27 16.19 -11.05
C PRO A 661 25.98 15.67 -11.68
N ALA A 662 25.75 15.97 -12.95
CA ALA A 662 24.67 15.39 -13.74
C ALA A 662 25.15 15.08 -15.17
N THR A 663 24.50 14.11 -15.81
CA THR A 663 24.84 13.68 -17.18
C THR A 663 23.62 13.53 -18.07
N ASP A 664 23.75 13.84 -19.36
CA ASP A 664 22.69 13.66 -20.36
C ASP A 664 22.52 12.18 -20.78
N LEU A 665 21.60 11.94 -21.71
CA LEU A 665 21.36 10.62 -22.31
C LEU A 665 22.61 10.00 -22.95
N ASN A 666 23.53 10.81 -23.47
CA ASN A 666 24.78 10.39 -24.10
C ASN A 666 25.93 10.21 -23.11
N GLY A 667 25.71 10.49 -21.81
CA GLY A 667 26.73 10.46 -20.77
C GLY A 667 27.60 11.74 -20.72
N LYS A 668 27.28 12.75 -21.54
CA LYS A 668 27.95 14.05 -21.50
C LYS A 668 27.57 14.77 -20.21
N ALA A 669 28.55 15.38 -19.54
CA ALA A 669 28.28 16.22 -18.37
C ALA A 669 27.36 17.40 -18.73
N VAL A 670 26.37 17.64 -17.86
CA VAL A 670 25.47 18.80 -17.92
C VAL A 670 25.55 19.51 -16.58
N LYS A 671 25.90 20.79 -16.56
CA LYS A 671 25.93 21.60 -15.34
C LYS A 671 24.83 22.65 -15.35
N LEU A 672 24.43 23.07 -14.16
CA LEU A 672 23.49 24.17 -13.99
C LEU A 672 24.16 25.52 -14.35
N SER A 673 25.48 25.62 -14.24
CA SER A 673 26.33 26.70 -14.76
C SER A 673 26.17 26.94 -16.26
N ASP A 674 25.89 25.89 -17.05
CA ASP A 674 25.92 25.96 -18.51
C ASP A 674 24.74 26.77 -19.10
N PHE A 675 23.77 27.11 -18.24
CA PHE A 675 22.58 27.88 -18.55
C PHE A 675 22.57 29.30 -17.95
N ARG A 676 23.69 29.79 -17.39
CA ARG A 676 23.79 31.18 -16.89
C ARG A 676 23.44 32.20 -18.00
N GLY A 677 22.84 33.33 -17.63
CA GLY A 677 22.25 34.28 -18.57
C GLY A 677 20.83 33.92 -19.06
N LYS A 678 20.38 32.68 -18.87
CA LYS A 678 18.99 32.23 -19.10
C LYS A 678 18.22 32.10 -17.79
N VAL A 679 16.90 32.00 -17.88
CA VAL A 679 16.04 31.59 -16.76
C VAL A 679 15.87 30.08 -16.80
N VAL A 680 16.18 29.39 -15.71
CA VAL A 680 16.22 27.92 -15.67
C VAL A 680 15.13 27.37 -14.75
N ILE A 681 14.36 26.41 -15.25
CA ILE A 681 13.51 25.53 -14.45
C ILE A 681 14.30 24.25 -14.18
N LEU A 682 14.88 24.11 -12.98
CA LEU A 682 15.50 22.86 -12.54
C LEU A 682 14.42 21.98 -11.90
N ASP A 683 14.05 20.87 -12.55
CA ASP A 683 13.01 19.93 -12.06
C ASP A 683 13.64 18.63 -11.54
N PHE A 684 13.45 18.34 -10.26
CA PHE A 684 13.83 17.06 -9.65
C PHE A 684 12.70 16.05 -9.75
N TRP A 685 12.94 14.97 -10.50
CA TRP A 685 11.92 14.00 -10.91
C TRP A 685 12.40 12.53 -10.88
N ALA A 686 11.50 11.61 -11.24
CA ALA A 686 11.78 10.19 -11.45
C ALA A 686 10.73 9.52 -12.37
N THR A 687 11.09 8.45 -13.07
CA THR A 687 10.27 7.70 -14.02
C THR A 687 9.15 6.87 -13.38
N TRP A 688 9.23 6.60 -12.08
CA TRP A 688 8.13 6.03 -11.28
C TRP A 688 7.22 7.11 -10.67
N CYS A 689 7.61 8.38 -10.71
CA CYS A 689 6.86 9.48 -10.12
C CYS A 689 5.72 9.91 -11.06
N GLY A 690 4.52 9.35 -10.83
CA GLY A 690 3.31 9.70 -11.58
C GLY A 690 3.04 11.20 -11.68
N PRO A 691 3.09 11.98 -10.58
CA PRO A 691 2.90 13.43 -10.64
C PRO A 691 3.98 14.18 -11.43
N CYS A 692 5.22 13.68 -11.43
CA CYS A 692 6.31 14.25 -12.23
C CYS A 692 6.09 14.03 -13.73
N ILE A 693 5.67 12.82 -14.13
CA ILE A 693 5.34 12.54 -15.54
C ILE A 693 4.09 13.33 -15.95
N ALA A 694 3.17 13.60 -15.03
CA ALA A 694 2.00 14.44 -15.28
C ALA A 694 2.33 15.93 -15.43
N SER A 695 3.41 16.44 -14.82
CA SER A 695 3.86 17.84 -14.94
C SER A 695 4.63 18.11 -16.23
N MET A 696 5.25 17.10 -16.83
CA MET A 696 6.13 17.27 -18.00
C MET A 696 5.46 17.86 -19.26
N PRO A 697 4.22 17.50 -19.64
CA PRO A 697 3.52 18.16 -20.76
C PRO A 697 3.40 19.67 -20.54
N HIS A 698 2.87 20.07 -19.38
CA HIS A 698 2.72 21.49 -19.01
C HIS A 698 4.07 22.19 -18.88
N THR A 699 5.05 21.55 -18.26
CA THR A 699 6.43 22.08 -18.12
C THR A 699 7.08 22.33 -19.49
N ASN A 700 6.84 21.44 -20.48
CA ASN A 700 7.30 21.62 -21.86
C ASN A 700 6.51 22.71 -22.61
N GLU A 701 5.19 22.79 -22.43
CA GLU A 701 4.34 23.85 -23.00
C GLU A 701 4.78 25.24 -22.50
N VAL A 702 5.05 25.37 -21.20
CA VAL A 702 5.56 26.60 -20.56
C VAL A 702 6.97 26.95 -21.07
N ALA A 703 7.84 25.96 -21.21
CA ALA A 703 9.17 26.15 -21.78
C ALA A 703 9.12 26.64 -23.24
N ALA A 704 8.24 26.06 -24.06
CA ALA A 704 8.00 26.50 -25.44
C ALA A 704 7.44 27.93 -25.49
N HIS A 705 6.44 28.25 -24.67
CA HIS A 705 5.75 29.53 -24.69
C HIS A 705 6.64 30.71 -24.24
N TYR A 706 7.59 30.49 -23.32
CA TYR A 706 8.54 31.51 -22.86
C TYR A 706 9.96 31.38 -23.44
N LYS A 707 10.16 30.53 -24.45
CA LYS A 707 11.45 30.25 -25.10
C LYS A 707 12.16 31.51 -25.59
N ASP A 708 11.44 32.39 -26.28
CA ASP A 708 11.97 33.66 -26.83
C ASP A 708 12.31 34.70 -25.75
N GLN A 709 11.86 34.49 -24.50
CA GLN A 709 12.26 35.28 -23.34
C GLN A 709 13.49 34.70 -22.62
N GLY A 710 14.03 33.58 -23.11
CA GLY A 710 15.22 32.91 -22.59
C GLY A 710 14.95 31.95 -21.44
N VAL A 711 13.79 31.26 -21.43
CA VAL A 711 13.49 30.16 -20.50
C VAL A 711 14.03 28.83 -21.03
N VAL A 712 14.52 27.98 -20.13
CA VAL A 712 14.95 26.59 -20.40
C VAL A 712 14.59 25.68 -19.22
N VAL A 713 14.37 24.38 -19.47
CA VAL A 713 14.14 23.36 -18.42
C VAL A 713 15.33 22.40 -18.37
N LEU A 714 15.80 22.11 -17.15
CA LEU A 714 16.74 21.04 -16.82
C LEU A 714 16.06 20.04 -15.89
N ALA A 715 15.60 18.91 -16.43
CA ALA A 715 14.89 17.88 -15.68
C ALA A 715 15.88 16.81 -15.16
N SER A 716 16.33 17.00 -13.93
CA SER A 716 17.29 16.13 -13.23
C SER A 716 16.57 14.94 -12.56
N CYS A 717 16.70 13.77 -13.16
CA CYS A 717 16.24 12.52 -12.55
C CYS A 717 17.14 12.17 -11.35
N THR A 718 16.53 11.96 -10.17
CA THR A 718 17.23 11.91 -8.87
C THR A 718 16.75 10.77 -7.96
N SER A 719 16.14 9.72 -8.52
CA SER A 719 15.69 8.53 -7.76
C SER A 719 15.52 7.26 -8.60
N ASP A 720 16.15 7.20 -9.77
CA ASP A 720 16.15 6.05 -10.68
C ASP A 720 17.56 5.57 -10.99
N THR A 721 17.64 4.32 -11.44
CA THR A 721 18.87 3.82 -12.05
C THR A 721 19.16 4.54 -13.36
N ARG A 722 20.45 4.72 -13.69
CA ARG A 722 20.92 5.24 -14.98
C ARG A 722 20.20 4.57 -16.17
N ALA A 723 19.98 3.26 -16.10
CA ALA A 723 19.28 2.49 -17.13
C ALA A 723 17.78 2.82 -17.25
N ALA A 724 17.08 3.01 -16.12
CA ALA A 724 15.67 3.40 -16.12
C ALA A 724 15.46 4.83 -16.66
N PHE A 725 16.34 5.76 -16.25
CA PHE A 725 16.42 7.11 -16.83
C PHE A 725 16.60 7.05 -18.36
N GLU A 726 17.63 6.35 -18.85
CA GLU A 726 17.91 6.28 -20.29
C GLU A 726 16.74 5.67 -21.07
N ALA A 727 16.15 4.57 -20.59
CA ALA A 727 15.04 3.90 -21.25
C ALA A 727 13.81 4.81 -21.37
N TRP A 728 13.53 5.62 -20.35
CA TRP A 728 12.45 6.60 -20.39
C TRP A 728 12.78 7.79 -21.30
N VAL A 729 13.98 8.36 -21.19
CA VAL A 729 14.36 9.56 -21.98
C VAL A 729 14.46 9.24 -23.47
N LYS A 730 15.06 8.10 -23.85
CA LYS A 730 15.06 7.59 -25.24
C LYS A 730 13.65 7.48 -25.84
N LYS A 731 12.65 7.17 -25.01
CA LYS A 731 11.25 7.01 -25.42
C LYS A 731 10.46 8.33 -25.46
N ASN A 732 10.72 9.27 -24.54
CA ASN A 732 9.84 10.42 -24.30
C ASN A 732 10.45 11.79 -24.63
N GLN A 733 11.76 11.91 -24.85
CA GLN A 733 12.39 13.21 -25.12
C GLN A 733 11.84 13.91 -26.38
N ALA A 734 11.39 13.15 -27.38
CA ALA A 734 10.75 13.70 -28.59
C ALA A 734 9.34 14.28 -28.32
N THR A 735 8.69 13.87 -27.23
CA THR A 735 7.41 14.45 -26.75
C THR A 735 7.64 15.73 -25.94
N TYR A 736 8.84 15.90 -25.38
CA TYR A 736 9.22 17.04 -24.53
C TYR A 736 10.50 17.74 -25.04
N PRO A 737 10.51 18.25 -26.29
CA PRO A 737 11.71 18.76 -26.95
C PRO A 737 12.32 20.01 -26.32
N GLU A 738 11.59 20.70 -25.44
CA GLU A 738 12.09 21.88 -24.71
C GLU A 738 12.66 21.54 -23.32
N ILE A 739 12.68 20.25 -22.95
CA ILE A 739 13.22 19.76 -21.68
C ILE A 739 14.58 19.08 -21.90
N VAL A 740 15.62 19.64 -21.27
CA VAL A 740 16.94 18.99 -21.18
C VAL A 740 16.90 17.98 -20.04
N PHE A 741 16.88 16.69 -20.36
CA PHE A 741 16.91 15.62 -19.36
C PHE A 741 18.34 15.30 -18.91
N SER A 742 18.54 15.18 -17.59
CA SER A 742 19.81 14.74 -17.00
C SER A 742 19.60 13.74 -15.85
N HIS A 743 20.64 12.98 -15.52
CA HIS A 743 20.67 11.97 -14.45
C HIS A 743 21.68 12.34 -13.38
N ASP A 744 21.24 12.30 -12.12
CA ASP A 744 22.05 12.38 -10.90
C ASP A 744 22.63 10.98 -10.59
N PRO A 745 23.95 10.78 -10.66
CA PRO A 745 24.58 9.46 -10.53
C PRO A 745 24.51 8.86 -9.12
N GLN A 746 23.99 9.61 -8.13
CA GLN A 746 23.77 9.10 -6.77
C GLN A 746 22.44 8.34 -6.62
N GLU A 747 21.53 8.45 -7.59
CA GLU A 747 20.27 7.70 -7.67
C GLU A 747 19.40 7.79 -6.39
N ARG A 748 19.35 6.75 -5.56
CA ARG A 748 18.64 6.74 -4.26
C ARG A 748 19.56 6.80 -3.04
N GLY A 749 20.87 7.00 -3.23
CA GLY A 749 21.85 7.18 -2.17
C GLY A 749 21.64 8.47 -1.37
N ALA A 750 22.13 8.51 -0.14
CA ALA A 750 22.00 9.64 0.77
C ALA A 750 22.61 10.95 0.23
N ASP A 751 23.64 10.83 -0.61
CA ASP A 751 24.44 11.93 -1.15
C ASP A 751 23.86 12.62 -2.40
N ARG A 752 22.73 12.14 -2.93
CA ARG A 752 22.06 12.70 -4.11
C ARG A 752 21.77 14.19 -4.00
N ALA A 753 21.92 14.90 -5.11
CA ALA A 753 21.92 16.36 -5.14
C ALA A 753 20.61 16.95 -4.61
N SER A 754 19.48 16.34 -4.99
CA SER A 754 18.15 16.72 -4.51
C SER A 754 18.08 16.73 -2.98
N HIS A 755 18.51 15.66 -2.31
CA HIS A 755 18.44 15.56 -0.86
C HIS A 755 19.54 16.37 -0.15
N LYS A 756 20.80 16.20 -0.56
CA LYS A 756 21.97 16.72 0.18
C LYS A 756 22.29 18.20 -0.09
N LEU A 757 22.03 18.68 -1.31
CA LEU A 757 22.39 20.05 -1.72
C LEU A 757 21.15 20.96 -1.82
N TYR A 758 19.98 20.40 -2.12
CA TYR A 758 18.74 21.15 -2.29
C TYR A 758 17.68 20.89 -1.19
N GLY A 759 17.87 19.89 -0.31
CA GLY A 759 16.96 19.55 0.79
C GLY A 759 15.57 19.08 0.36
N VAL A 760 15.49 18.45 -0.82
CA VAL A 760 14.25 17.95 -1.43
C VAL A 760 13.74 16.72 -0.69
N GLY A 761 12.64 16.88 0.04
CA GLY A 761 11.95 15.79 0.76
C GLY A 761 10.90 15.02 -0.06
N GLY A 762 10.66 15.39 -1.32
CA GLY A 762 9.66 14.78 -2.20
C GLY A 762 9.67 15.40 -3.59
N ILE A 763 9.12 14.69 -4.58
CA ILE A 763 9.14 15.07 -6.01
C ILE A 763 7.71 15.00 -6.63
N PRO A 764 7.38 15.80 -7.66
CA PRO A 764 8.25 16.74 -8.38
C PRO A 764 8.60 17.97 -7.54
N GLN A 765 9.81 18.48 -7.72
CA GLN A 765 10.27 19.70 -7.07
C GLN A 765 11.05 20.54 -8.09
N GLN A 766 10.45 21.66 -8.47
CA GLN A 766 10.99 22.61 -9.42
C GLN A 766 11.62 23.80 -8.68
N PHE A 767 12.79 24.23 -9.15
CA PHE A 767 13.53 25.41 -8.70
C PHE A 767 13.64 26.37 -9.89
N ILE A 768 13.14 27.59 -9.75
CA ILE A 768 13.24 28.63 -10.79
C ILE A 768 14.46 29.49 -10.49
N ILE A 769 15.36 29.60 -11.45
CA ILE A 769 16.68 30.21 -11.26
C ILE A 769 16.81 31.37 -12.25
N GLY A 770 17.20 32.54 -11.73
CA GLY A 770 17.39 33.76 -12.49
C GLY A 770 18.66 33.74 -13.36
N ARG A 771 18.76 34.72 -14.25
CA ARG A 771 19.89 34.87 -15.19
C ARG A 771 21.25 35.02 -14.51
N ASP A 772 21.27 35.44 -13.24
CA ASP A 772 22.45 35.55 -12.38
C ASP A 772 22.82 34.24 -11.65
N GLY A 773 22.04 33.18 -11.80
CA GLY A 773 22.26 31.89 -11.15
C GLY A 773 21.70 31.75 -9.74
N LYS A 774 20.90 32.70 -9.25
CA LYS A 774 20.22 32.59 -7.94
C LYS A 774 18.81 32.02 -8.09
N ILE A 775 18.35 31.31 -7.06
CA ILE A 775 16.97 30.81 -6.99
C ILE A 775 16.02 32.00 -6.87
N ALA A 776 15.19 32.23 -7.87
CA ALA A 776 14.19 33.30 -7.93
C ALA A 776 12.83 32.84 -7.36
N ALA A 777 12.46 31.57 -7.54
CA ALA A 777 11.23 30.99 -7.00
C ALA A 777 11.33 29.45 -6.85
N LEU A 778 10.33 28.86 -6.18
CA LEU A 778 10.18 27.41 -5.98
C LEU A 778 8.78 26.98 -6.43
N CYS A 779 8.65 25.79 -7.02
CA CYS A 779 7.36 25.15 -7.28
C CYS A 779 7.41 23.69 -6.82
N THR A 780 6.62 23.34 -5.80
CA THR A 780 6.68 22.03 -5.12
C THR A 780 5.39 21.24 -5.34
N GLY A 781 5.49 20.08 -5.97
CA GLY A 781 4.34 19.28 -6.42
C GLY A 781 3.77 19.73 -7.76
N TYR A 782 2.71 19.05 -8.22
CA TYR A 782 1.99 19.39 -9.45
C TYR A 782 0.50 18.99 -9.37
N LEU A 783 -0.36 19.84 -9.93
CA LEU A 783 -1.80 19.66 -10.12
C LEU A 783 -2.17 20.04 -11.55
N LYS A 784 -2.88 19.16 -12.27
CA LYS A 784 -3.19 19.36 -13.69
C LYS A 784 -4.05 20.60 -13.92
N GLY A 785 -3.54 21.57 -14.69
CA GLY A 785 -4.26 22.77 -15.12
C GLY A 785 -4.06 24.01 -14.24
N GLU A 786 -3.10 23.98 -13.31
CA GLU A 786 -2.55 25.17 -12.66
C GLU A 786 -1.58 25.93 -13.59
N VAL A 787 -1.31 27.21 -13.33
CA VAL A 787 -0.33 28.04 -14.08
C VAL A 787 0.77 28.64 -13.17
N LEU A 788 1.20 27.84 -12.20
CA LEU A 788 2.13 28.27 -11.14
C LEU A 788 3.59 28.31 -11.56
N LEU A 789 3.97 27.45 -12.49
CA LEU A 789 5.31 27.46 -13.07
C LEU A 789 5.54 28.77 -13.83
N GLU A 790 4.53 29.24 -14.54
CA GLU A 790 4.48 30.50 -15.26
C GLU A 790 4.65 31.69 -14.31
N ALA A 791 3.86 31.81 -13.24
CA ALA A 791 4.04 32.92 -12.30
C ALA A 791 5.35 32.85 -11.49
N ALA A 792 5.90 31.66 -11.30
CA ALA A 792 7.23 31.49 -10.72
C ALA A 792 8.33 31.99 -11.68
N LEU A 793 8.18 31.82 -13.00
CA LEU A 793 9.06 32.44 -14.02
C LEU A 793 9.01 33.97 -13.99
N ALA A 794 7.88 34.59 -13.64
CA ALA A 794 7.80 36.05 -13.52
C ALA A 794 8.76 36.61 -12.45
N GLN A 795 9.05 35.86 -11.38
CA GLN A 795 10.04 36.26 -10.36
C GLN A 795 11.47 36.29 -10.91
N ALA A 796 11.75 35.57 -12.01
CA ALA A 796 13.01 35.61 -12.73
C ALA A 796 13.03 36.66 -13.88
N GLY A 797 12.03 37.54 -13.94
CA GLY A 797 11.93 38.60 -14.95
C GLY A 797 11.51 38.07 -16.33
N ILE A 798 10.55 37.15 -16.37
CA ILE A 798 9.81 36.75 -17.58
C ILE A 798 8.50 37.54 -17.63
N LYS A 799 8.13 38.05 -18.80
CA LYS A 799 6.84 38.73 -19.04
C LYS A 799 5.76 37.66 -19.18
N VAL A 800 4.98 37.51 -18.12
CA VAL A 800 3.84 36.59 -18.02
C VAL A 800 2.56 37.41 -18.08
N ALA A 801 1.54 36.91 -18.78
CA ALA A 801 0.32 37.68 -19.02
C ALA A 801 -0.42 37.99 -17.70
N PRO A 802 -1.03 39.18 -17.52
CA PRO A 802 -1.67 39.57 -16.26
C PRO A 802 -2.76 38.60 -15.77
N GLU A 803 -3.50 38.01 -16.70
CA GLU A 803 -4.52 36.98 -16.47
C GLU A 803 -3.91 35.63 -16.05
N ILE A 804 -2.73 35.27 -16.56
CA ILE A 804 -1.97 34.11 -16.08
C ILE A 804 -1.44 34.39 -14.68
N LEU A 805 -0.97 35.61 -14.38
CA LEU A 805 -0.57 36.00 -13.03
C LEU A 805 -1.76 36.09 -12.05
N ALA A 806 -2.95 36.43 -12.52
CA ALA A 806 -4.18 36.42 -11.73
C ALA A 806 -4.66 34.99 -11.47
N LYS A 807 -4.71 34.15 -12.51
CA LYS A 807 -5.00 32.72 -12.36
C LYS A 807 -3.97 32.03 -11.49
N ALA A 808 -2.68 32.34 -11.60
CA ALA A 808 -1.65 31.80 -10.74
C ALA A 808 -1.79 32.24 -9.28
N LYS A 809 -2.30 33.44 -8.99
CA LYS A 809 -2.64 33.82 -7.61
C LYS A 809 -3.83 33.03 -7.08
N LEU A 810 -4.80 32.70 -7.94
CA LEU A 810 -5.91 31.81 -7.59
C LEU A 810 -5.47 30.35 -7.47
N ASP A 811 -4.62 29.85 -8.36
CA ASP A 811 -4.01 28.52 -8.30
C ASP A 811 -3.03 28.40 -7.14
N GLN A 812 -2.39 29.50 -6.72
CA GLN A 812 -1.50 29.52 -5.55
C GLN A 812 -2.35 29.66 -4.30
N ALA A 813 -3.52 30.30 -4.33
CA ALA A 813 -4.53 30.20 -3.28
C ALA A 813 -5.22 28.82 -3.29
N ASN A 814 -5.26 28.12 -4.43
CA ASN A 814 -5.66 26.71 -4.57
C ASN A 814 -4.44 25.76 -4.54
N ARG A 815 -3.28 26.31 -4.14
CA ARG A 815 -2.12 25.72 -3.47
C ARG A 815 -1.95 26.24 -2.03
N ASP A 816 -2.71 27.24 -1.58
CA ASP A 816 -2.72 27.84 -0.23
C ASP A 816 -4.15 27.99 0.39
N ALA A 817 -5.01 27.00 0.09
CA ALA A 817 -6.08 26.30 0.86
C ALA A 817 -5.95 24.77 1.69
N MET A 818 -5.69 23.37 1.53
CA MET A 818 -5.06 22.12 0.78
C MET A 818 -3.51 21.75 0.54
N ARG A 819 -2.52 22.28 1.26
CA ARG A 819 -1.03 22.23 1.22
C ARG A 819 -0.48 21.83 2.56
#